data_AF-A0A9E0WTI9-F1
#
_entry.id   AF-A0A9E0WTI9-F1
#
_cell.length_a   1.000
_cell.length_b   1.000
_cell.length_c   1.000
_cell.angle_alpha   90.00
_cell.angle_beta   90.00
_cell.angle_gamma   90.00
#
_symmetry.space_group_name_H-M   'P 1'
#
loop_
_entity.id
_entity.type
_entity.pdbx_description
1 polymer ?
#
loop_
_entity_poly.entity_id
_entity_poly.type
_entity_poly.pdbx_seq_one_letter_code
_entity_poly.pdbx_strand_id
1 'polypeptide(L)'
;AIQLHPLVCAAFNADFDGDQMAVHVPLSIEAQMEARTLMLASNNIMFPSSGEPSIVPSQDIVLGLYYATREKINGKNEGMMFPDVSEVIRAYDNKEVELTTRITVRITEYPKDVASGEFVKTIKRYETTVGRAILSEILPKGLPFTVLNRALKKKEISKLISTAFRKCGLRATVVFADQLMQSGFRLATRAGISICVDDMLVPPQKHTLISQAEHEVKQIEQQYASGLVTAGERYNKVVDIWGKAGDEVGKAMMEQLKVEDVVKRDGSKGTQESFNAIYMMADSGARGSAAQIRQLAGMRGLMAKPDGSIIETPITANFREGLNVLQYFISTHGARKGLADTALKTANSGYLTRRLVDVTQDLVVIEDDCGTANGASMKALVEGGEVIEALRDRILGRVAANDVINPETQATLYEAGTLLDEDAVEEIERLGIDEVKVRTPLTCATRYGLCAKCYGRDLGRGSMVNSGEAVGVIAAQSIGEPGTQLTMRTFHIGGAASRAAVASSVEAKSNGTVRFTATMRYVTNGKGEQIVISRSGEVLITDDYGRERERHKVPYGATLVVKDGLAIKAGTALATWDPLTRPIITEYAGTVKFENVEEGVTVAKQIDEVTGLSTLVVIDAKRRGPSTKAVRPQVKLLNDKGEEVKIAGTEHAVTIGFQVGALITVKDGQQVTVGEVLARIPTESQKTRDITGGLPRVAELFEARSPKDAGMLAEVTGTVAFGKETKGKQRLIITDLDGKECEFLIPKDKQVLVHDGQVVNKGEMIVDGPADPQDILRLLGIEALARYIVDEVQDVYRLQGVKINDKHIEVIVRQMLRRVQVVDAGDTSYIPGEQVERSELLDENDRVIGENKIPATYDNVLLGITKASLSTDSFISAASFQETTRVLTEAAIMGKKDGLRGLKENVIVGRLIPAGTGLAYHRARKEKETWEAEERTALLQAEHFTADAEPESAEVMGTTPDAEA
;
A
#
# COMPACT_ATOMS: atom_id res chain seq x y z
N ALA A 1 20.04 2.15 -36.37
CA ALA A 1 19.30 1.87 -35.13
C ALA A 1 18.82 3.20 -34.55
N ILE A 2 17.67 3.23 -33.90
CA ILE A 2 17.19 4.41 -33.16
C ILE A 2 18.14 4.62 -31.98
N GLN A 3 18.62 5.85 -31.79
CA GLN A 3 19.41 6.21 -30.62
C GLN A 3 18.46 6.79 -29.57
N LEU A 4 18.48 6.21 -28.38
CA LEU A 4 17.65 6.62 -27.26
C LEU A 4 18.51 7.25 -26.17
N HIS A 5 18.02 8.33 -25.56
CA HIS A 5 18.74 9.01 -24.48
C HIS A 5 18.76 8.16 -23.20
N PRO A 6 19.91 7.95 -22.52
CA PRO A 6 20.00 7.03 -21.38
C PRO A 6 19.05 7.34 -20.20
N LEU A 7 18.81 8.62 -19.92
CA LEU A 7 17.91 9.02 -18.81
C LEU A 7 16.43 8.65 -19.05
N VAL A 8 16.01 8.43 -20.30
CA VAL A 8 14.61 8.03 -20.59
C VAL A 8 14.43 6.51 -20.64
N CYS A 9 15.52 5.74 -20.68
CA CYS A 9 15.45 4.26 -20.71
C CYS A 9 14.70 3.70 -19.50
N ALA A 10 14.86 4.30 -18.32
CA ALA A 10 14.13 3.89 -17.12
C ALA A 10 12.62 4.10 -17.26
N ALA A 11 12.19 5.21 -17.88
CA ALA A 11 10.77 5.50 -18.09
C ALA A 11 10.14 4.62 -19.18
N PHE A 12 10.91 4.32 -20.24
CA PHE A 12 10.48 3.37 -21.27
C PHE A 12 10.59 1.91 -20.85
N ASN A 13 11.25 1.63 -19.72
CA ASN A 13 11.67 0.29 -19.32
C ASN A 13 12.34 -0.47 -20.48
N ALA A 14 13.22 0.23 -21.20
CA ALA A 14 13.86 -0.27 -22.42
C ALA A 14 15.23 -0.87 -22.10
N ASP A 15 15.45 -2.10 -22.55
CA ASP A 15 16.74 -2.77 -22.51
C ASP A 15 17.38 -2.79 -23.91
N PHE A 16 18.70 -3.00 -23.99
CA PHE A 16 19.46 -2.96 -25.24
C PHE A 16 19.90 -4.35 -25.71
N ASP A 17 19.06 -5.36 -25.52
CA ASP A 17 19.27 -6.76 -25.93
C ASP A 17 18.53 -7.15 -27.23
N GLY A 18 17.81 -6.21 -27.85
CA GLY A 18 17.10 -6.42 -29.11
C GLY A 18 15.75 -5.70 -29.22
N ASP A 19 15.33 -4.98 -28.17
CA ASP A 19 14.10 -4.19 -28.14
C ASP A 19 13.95 -3.23 -29.32
N GLN A 20 12.71 -3.06 -29.78
CA GLN A 20 12.35 -2.21 -30.89
C GLN A 20 11.47 -1.05 -30.44
N MET A 21 11.68 0.12 -31.02
CA MET A 21 10.85 1.31 -30.79
C MET A 21 10.19 1.77 -32.08
N ALA A 22 8.93 2.19 -31.99
CA ALA A 22 8.19 2.79 -33.09
C ALA A 22 8.33 4.32 -33.07
N VAL A 23 8.35 4.94 -34.25
CA VAL A 23 8.43 6.40 -34.41
C VAL A 23 7.21 6.88 -35.19
N HIS A 24 6.52 7.88 -34.65
CA HIS A 24 5.37 8.53 -35.28
C HIS A 24 5.69 10.00 -35.53
N VAL A 25 5.26 10.54 -36.68
CA VAL A 25 5.52 11.93 -37.08
C VAL A 25 4.23 12.74 -36.96
N PRO A 26 4.14 13.74 -36.05
CA PRO A 26 2.97 14.61 -35.98
C PRO A 26 2.93 15.55 -37.21
N LEU A 27 1.84 15.48 -37.98
CA LEU A 27 1.72 16.22 -39.24
C LEU A 27 1.07 17.59 -39.07
N SER A 28 -0.04 17.67 -38.31
CA SER A 28 -0.75 18.94 -38.11
C SER A 28 0.00 19.88 -37.18
N ILE A 29 -0.24 21.19 -37.32
CA ILE A 29 0.39 22.22 -36.48
C ILE A 29 -0.02 22.02 -35.02
N GLU A 30 -1.30 21.70 -34.80
CA GLU A 30 -1.87 21.43 -33.50
C GLU A 30 -1.17 20.24 -32.83
N ALA A 31 -0.98 19.13 -33.56
CA ALA A 31 -0.29 17.95 -33.03
C ALA A 31 1.20 18.22 -32.74
N GLN A 32 1.87 19.04 -33.57
CA GLN A 32 3.25 19.45 -33.32
C GLN A 32 3.37 20.32 -32.07
N MET A 33 2.43 21.26 -31.88
CA MET A 33 2.36 22.08 -30.68
C MET A 33 2.08 21.21 -29.45
N GLU A 34 1.09 20.33 -29.50
CA GLU A 34 0.75 19.42 -28.40
C GLU A 34 1.95 18.52 -28.02
N ALA A 35 2.62 17.93 -29.01
CA ALA A 35 3.80 17.10 -28.77
C ALA A 35 4.94 17.88 -28.10
N ARG A 36 5.19 19.13 -28.49
CA ARG A 36 6.24 19.98 -27.88
C ARG A 36 5.88 20.46 -26.49
N THR A 37 4.62 20.80 -26.25
CA THR A 37 4.19 21.42 -25.00
C THR A 37 3.88 20.38 -23.93
N LEU A 38 3.28 19.25 -24.31
CA LEU A 38 2.83 18.22 -23.37
C LEU A 38 3.72 16.97 -23.37
N MET A 39 4.09 16.42 -24.54
CA MET A 39 4.72 15.09 -24.63
C MET A 39 6.25 15.11 -24.55
N LEU A 40 6.87 16.29 -24.67
CA LEU A 40 8.33 16.40 -24.70
C LEU A 40 8.95 15.84 -23.42
N ALA A 41 10.02 15.04 -23.54
CA ALA A 41 10.65 14.37 -22.40
C ALA A 41 11.13 15.34 -21.32
N SER A 42 11.56 16.56 -21.70
CA SER A 42 11.97 17.60 -20.76
C SER A 42 10.84 18.11 -19.86
N ASN A 43 9.58 17.87 -20.23
CA ASN A 43 8.41 18.31 -19.47
C ASN A 43 7.90 17.20 -18.54
N ASN A 44 8.27 15.94 -18.80
CA ASN A 44 7.77 14.75 -18.10
C ASN A 44 8.90 14.04 -17.33
N ILE A 45 9.42 14.72 -16.31
CA ILE A 45 10.60 14.26 -15.56
C ILE A 45 10.27 13.57 -14.23
N MET A 46 8.99 13.48 -13.87
CA MET A 46 8.50 12.86 -12.63
C MET A 46 7.51 11.74 -12.97
N PHE A 47 7.44 10.72 -12.12
CA PHE A 47 6.43 9.69 -12.21
C PHE A 47 5.07 10.22 -11.74
N PRO A 48 3.99 10.04 -12.52
CA PRO A 48 2.65 10.45 -12.09
C PRO A 48 2.08 9.59 -10.94
N SER A 49 2.65 8.41 -10.69
CA SER A 49 2.22 7.50 -9.62
C SER A 49 2.63 7.99 -8.22
N SER A 50 3.82 8.57 -8.08
CA SER A 50 4.44 8.88 -6.78
C SER A 50 5.00 10.31 -6.67
N GLY A 51 5.23 11.00 -7.79
CA GLY A 51 5.95 12.28 -7.80
C GLY A 51 7.45 12.13 -7.49
N GLU A 52 8.02 10.94 -7.64
CA GLU A 52 9.48 10.75 -7.64
C GLU A 52 10.03 10.99 -9.06
N PRO A 53 11.28 11.47 -9.23
CA PRO A 53 11.85 11.69 -10.56
C PRO A 53 11.92 10.40 -11.39
N SER A 54 11.52 10.48 -12.67
CA SER A 54 11.60 9.37 -13.63
C SER A 54 12.96 9.31 -14.34
N ILE A 55 13.59 10.47 -14.52
CA ILE A 55 14.89 10.63 -15.21
C ILE A 55 16.09 10.37 -14.29
N VAL A 56 15.94 9.51 -13.28
CA VAL A 56 17.03 9.20 -12.34
C VAL A 56 18.12 8.43 -13.10
N PRO A 57 19.39 8.89 -13.01
CA PRO A 57 20.51 8.15 -13.54
C PRO A 57 20.52 6.69 -13.08
N SER A 58 20.85 5.79 -13.99
CA SER A 58 20.86 4.36 -13.74
C SER A 58 22.27 3.78 -13.88
N GLN A 59 22.48 2.62 -13.24
CA GLN A 59 23.63 1.74 -13.45
C GLN A 59 24.98 2.50 -13.39
N ASP A 60 25.71 2.53 -14.51
CA ASP A 60 27.09 3.03 -14.62
C ASP A 60 27.22 4.50 -14.21
N ILE A 61 26.21 5.32 -14.52
CA ILE A 61 26.21 6.75 -14.20
C ILE A 61 26.22 6.92 -12.67
N VAL A 62 25.40 6.14 -11.97
CA VAL A 62 25.33 6.13 -10.50
C VAL A 62 26.65 5.66 -9.92
N LEU A 63 27.25 4.61 -10.49
CA LEU A 63 28.52 4.06 -10.01
C LEU A 63 29.67 5.07 -10.14
N GLY A 64 29.74 5.80 -11.27
CA GLY A 64 30.75 6.84 -11.49
C GLY A 64 30.62 8.01 -10.52
N LEU A 65 29.40 8.49 -10.29
CA LEU A 65 29.12 9.56 -9.32
C LEU A 65 29.39 9.11 -7.89
N TYR A 66 28.98 7.89 -7.54
CA TYR A 66 29.23 7.30 -6.23
C TYR A 66 30.73 7.21 -5.95
N TYR A 67 31.52 6.67 -6.90
CA TYR A 67 32.97 6.56 -6.74
C TYR A 67 33.63 7.93 -6.57
N ALA A 68 33.28 8.91 -7.40
CA ALA A 68 33.84 10.26 -7.32
C ALA A 68 33.48 10.99 -6.02
N THR A 69 32.31 10.71 -5.45
CA THR A 69 31.84 11.35 -4.21
C THR A 69 32.18 10.59 -2.94
N ARG A 70 32.85 9.45 -3.06
CA ARG A 70 33.35 8.68 -1.93
C ARG A 70 34.67 9.25 -1.42
N GLU A 71 34.90 9.12 -0.12
CA GLU A 71 36.15 9.53 0.51
C GLU A 71 37.03 8.31 0.78
N LYS A 72 38.35 8.50 0.63
CA LYS A 72 39.37 7.49 0.92
C LYS A 72 40.27 8.03 2.02
N ILE A 73 40.53 7.20 3.04
CA ILE A 73 41.47 7.54 4.10
C ILE A 73 42.89 7.46 3.54
N ASN A 74 43.73 8.44 3.87
CA ASN A 74 45.13 8.50 3.43
C ASN A 74 45.25 8.58 1.89
N GLY A 75 44.38 9.39 1.27
CA GLY A 75 44.49 9.74 -0.15
C GLY A 75 45.76 10.54 -0.43
N LYS A 76 46.22 10.53 -1.68
CA LYS A 76 47.42 11.28 -2.08
C LYS A 76 47.28 12.76 -1.73
N ASN A 77 48.20 13.28 -0.91
CA ASN A 77 48.20 14.66 -0.42
C ASN A 77 46.89 15.07 0.31
N GLU A 78 46.38 14.21 1.19
CA GLU A 78 45.20 14.49 2.01
C GLU A 78 45.34 15.76 2.88
N GLY A 79 44.29 16.58 2.90
CA GLY A 79 44.21 17.80 3.71
C GLY A 79 44.80 19.06 3.04
N MET A 80 45.13 19.00 1.74
CA MET A 80 45.46 20.21 0.98
C MET A 80 44.29 21.19 0.96
N MET A 81 44.62 22.48 1.02
CA MET A 81 43.66 23.58 0.95
C MET A 81 43.74 24.26 -0.41
N PHE A 82 42.60 24.38 -1.09
CA PHE A 82 42.49 24.98 -2.41
C PHE A 82 41.67 26.28 -2.36
N PRO A 83 42.08 27.31 -3.12
CA PRO A 83 41.37 28.58 -3.15
C PRO A 83 40.08 28.53 -3.96
N ASP A 84 40.01 27.71 -5.00
CA ASP A 84 38.85 27.54 -5.90
C ASP A 84 38.83 26.12 -6.52
N VAL A 85 37.77 25.82 -7.27
CA VAL A 85 37.58 24.51 -7.94
C VAL A 85 38.52 24.34 -9.14
N SER A 86 38.88 25.42 -9.82
CA SER A 86 39.79 25.38 -10.98
C SER A 86 41.19 24.90 -10.59
N GLU A 87 41.68 25.29 -9.41
CA GLU A 87 42.94 24.78 -8.88
C GLU A 87 42.85 23.32 -8.46
N VAL A 88 41.70 22.87 -7.94
CA VAL A 88 41.44 21.45 -7.66
C VAL A 88 41.52 20.61 -8.94
N ILE A 89 40.92 21.08 -10.03
CA ILE A 89 40.98 20.40 -11.35
C ILE A 89 42.42 20.33 -11.84
N ARG A 90 43.18 21.43 -11.73
CA ARG A 90 44.61 21.46 -12.11
C ARG A 90 45.45 20.48 -11.29
N ALA A 91 45.23 20.41 -9.98
CA ALA A 91 45.91 19.47 -9.09
C ALA A 91 45.55 18.01 -9.44
N TYR A 92 44.29 17.74 -9.77
CA TYR A 92 43.82 16.43 -10.18
C TYR A 92 44.42 16.00 -11.54
N ASP A 93 44.43 16.88 -12.53
CA ASP A 93 44.99 16.57 -13.86
C ASP A 93 46.52 16.38 -13.81
N ASN A 94 47.22 17.09 -12.93
CA ASN A 94 48.64 16.86 -12.62
C ASN A 94 48.90 15.62 -11.75
N LYS A 95 47.85 14.89 -11.35
CA LYS A 95 47.90 13.70 -10.51
C LYS A 95 48.48 13.95 -9.11
N GLU A 96 48.39 15.17 -8.59
CA GLU A 96 48.82 15.50 -7.23
C GLU A 96 47.80 15.08 -6.17
N VAL A 97 46.52 14.96 -6.56
CA VAL A 97 45.43 14.49 -5.70
C VAL A 97 44.60 13.42 -6.43
N GLU A 98 43.97 12.51 -5.69
CA GLU A 98 43.00 11.53 -6.22
C GLU A 98 41.56 12.06 -6.06
N LEU A 99 40.61 11.58 -6.88
CA LEU A 99 39.19 11.98 -6.79
C LEU A 99 38.59 11.83 -5.38
N THR A 100 39.00 10.78 -4.67
CA THR A 100 38.49 10.40 -3.35
C THR A 100 39.25 11.06 -2.19
N THR A 101 40.26 11.89 -2.50
CA THR A 101 41.09 12.57 -1.49
C THR A 101 40.28 13.63 -0.77
N ARG A 102 40.37 13.68 0.57
CA ARG A 102 39.78 14.75 1.38
C ARG A 102 40.60 16.04 1.27
N ILE A 103 39.91 17.12 0.95
CA ILE A 103 40.47 18.45 0.71
C ILE A 103 39.59 19.52 1.37
N THR A 104 40.16 20.70 1.57
CA THR A 104 39.39 21.89 1.97
C THR A 104 39.37 22.87 0.81
N VAL A 105 38.20 23.26 0.32
CA VAL A 105 38.07 24.17 -0.83
C VAL A 105 37.01 25.24 -0.57
N ARG A 106 37.18 26.43 -1.15
CA ARG A 106 36.15 27.47 -1.18
C ARG A 106 35.22 27.23 -2.36
N ILE A 107 33.93 27.10 -2.08
CA ILE A 107 32.88 26.88 -3.07
C ILE A 107 31.98 28.11 -3.10
N THR A 108 31.64 28.55 -4.31
CA THR A 108 30.71 29.65 -4.53
C THR A 108 29.30 29.09 -4.66
N GLU A 109 28.41 29.48 -3.77
CA GLU A 109 26.99 29.12 -3.77
C GLU A 109 26.11 30.32 -4.13
N TYR A 110 24.91 30.03 -4.62
CA TYR A 110 23.90 31.03 -4.94
C TYR A 110 22.58 30.67 -4.25
N PRO A 111 22.46 30.75 -2.91
CA PRO A 111 21.19 30.59 -2.22
C PRO A 111 20.16 31.60 -2.74
N LYS A 112 18.91 31.14 -2.86
CA LYS A 112 17.76 31.99 -3.18
C LYS A 112 17.26 32.64 -1.89
N ASP A 113 17.15 33.96 -1.88
CA ASP A 113 16.53 34.68 -0.78
C ASP A 113 15.01 34.56 -0.86
N VAL A 114 14.36 34.25 0.27
CA VAL A 114 12.91 34.00 0.36
C VAL A 114 12.13 35.31 0.20
N ALA A 115 12.69 36.44 0.64
CA ALA A 115 12.00 37.73 0.63
C ALA A 115 12.12 38.47 -0.72
N SER A 116 13.30 38.44 -1.36
CA SER A 116 13.56 39.14 -2.62
C SER A 116 13.45 38.25 -3.87
N GLY A 117 13.51 36.92 -3.70
CA GLY A 117 13.54 35.97 -4.82
C GLY A 117 14.85 35.97 -5.61
N GLU A 118 15.82 36.81 -5.25
CA GLU A 118 17.12 36.93 -5.92
C GLU A 118 18.15 35.93 -5.40
N PHE A 119 19.17 35.66 -6.22
CA PHE A 119 20.26 34.74 -5.88
C PHE A 119 21.45 35.50 -5.31
N VAL A 120 21.74 35.29 -4.02
CA VAL A 120 22.84 35.96 -3.33
C VAL A 120 24.12 35.14 -3.46
N LYS A 121 25.18 35.71 -4.05
CA LYS A 121 26.48 35.04 -4.15
C LYS A 121 27.13 34.92 -2.77
N THR A 122 27.29 33.70 -2.28
CA THR A 122 27.92 33.40 -1.00
C THR A 122 29.12 32.48 -1.21
N ILE A 123 30.27 32.80 -0.62
CA ILE A 123 31.47 31.94 -0.69
C ILE A 123 31.64 31.28 0.67
N LYS A 124 31.62 29.94 0.69
CA LYS A 124 31.83 29.14 1.91
C LYS A 124 32.99 28.19 1.72
N ARG A 125 33.70 27.92 2.81
CA ARG A 125 34.75 26.91 2.86
C ARG A 125 34.13 25.60 3.33
N TYR A 126 34.35 24.53 2.58
CA TYR A 126 33.88 23.19 2.93
C TYR A 126 35.04 22.20 2.99
N GLU A 127 34.94 21.27 3.94
CA GLU A 127 35.68 20.01 3.91
C GLU A 127 34.91 19.03 3.02
N THR A 128 35.57 18.54 1.99
CA THR A 128 34.93 17.76 0.92
C THR A 128 35.97 16.88 0.20
N THR A 129 35.56 16.16 -0.83
CA THR A 129 36.47 15.43 -1.72
C THR A 129 36.71 16.17 -3.03
N VAL A 130 37.80 15.85 -3.72
CA VAL A 130 38.10 16.38 -5.07
C VAL A 130 36.94 16.14 -6.03
N GLY A 131 36.37 14.94 -6.05
CA GLY A 131 35.25 14.62 -6.94
C GLY A 131 33.96 15.39 -6.61
N ARG A 132 33.64 15.59 -5.33
CA ARG A 132 32.51 16.45 -4.91
C ARG A 132 32.74 17.91 -5.29
N ALA A 133 33.97 18.40 -5.18
CA ALA A 133 34.33 19.76 -5.59
C ALA A 133 34.18 19.97 -7.11
N ILE A 134 34.62 19.02 -7.93
CA ILE A 134 34.43 19.07 -9.39
C ILE A 134 32.94 19.06 -9.74
N LEU A 135 32.15 18.22 -9.08
CA LEU A 135 30.69 18.17 -9.25
C LEU A 135 29.97 19.42 -8.71
N SER A 136 30.65 20.34 -8.02
CA SER A 136 30.02 21.60 -7.62
C SER A 136 29.80 22.55 -8.82
N GLU A 137 30.56 22.41 -9.91
CA GLU A 137 30.42 23.25 -11.10
C GLU A 137 29.12 23.02 -11.86
N ILE A 138 28.56 21.81 -11.77
CA ILE A 138 27.29 21.44 -12.43
C ILE A 138 26.06 21.88 -11.62
N LEU A 139 26.21 22.30 -10.36
CA LEU A 139 25.07 22.61 -9.50
C LEU A 139 24.28 23.83 -10.02
N PRO A 140 22.94 23.74 -10.13
CA PRO A 140 22.13 24.87 -10.51
C PRO A 140 22.11 25.93 -9.40
N LYS A 141 21.96 27.21 -9.80
CA LYS A 141 21.76 28.31 -8.86
C LYS A 141 20.51 28.04 -8.01
N GLY A 142 20.59 28.24 -6.70
CA GLY A 142 19.54 27.95 -5.73
C GLY A 142 19.74 26.67 -4.93
N LEU A 143 20.57 25.73 -5.39
CA LEU A 143 20.82 24.47 -4.68
C LEU A 143 22.06 24.59 -3.77
N PRO A 144 21.96 24.25 -2.46
CA PRO A 144 23.11 24.33 -1.57
C PRO A 144 24.06 23.14 -1.77
N PHE A 145 25.38 23.38 -1.63
CA PHE A 145 26.39 22.34 -1.81
C PHE A 145 26.27 21.21 -0.79
N THR A 146 25.67 21.47 0.38
CA THR A 146 25.42 20.48 1.44
C THR A 146 24.61 19.27 0.95
N VAL A 147 23.76 19.43 -0.07
CA VAL A 147 23.00 18.30 -0.63
C VAL A 147 23.94 17.36 -1.41
N LEU A 148 24.95 17.92 -2.08
CA LEU A 148 25.94 17.18 -2.86
C LEU A 148 27.12 16.68 -2.02
N ASN A 149 27.40 17.27 -0.84
CA ASN A 149 28.51 16.89 0.02
C ASN A 149 28.27 15.59 0.82
N ARG A 150 27.93 14.50 0.12
CA ARG A 150 27.72 13.15 0.65
C ARG A 150 28.08 12.12 -0.42
N ALA A 151 28.19 10.84 -0.06
CA ALA A 151 28.32 9.78 -1.05
C ALA A 151 27.01 9.65 -1.85
N LEU A 152 27.07 9.91 -3.15
CA LEU A 152 25.89 9.93 -4.03
C LEU A 152 25.48 8.51 -4.42
N LYS A 153 24.69 7.87 -3.56
CA LYS A 153 23.96 6.63 -3.86
C LYS A 153 22.75 6.93 -4.76
N LYS A 154 22.18 5.92 -5.43
CA LYS A 154 20.98 6.06 -6.29
C LYS A 154 19.84 6.83 -5.62
N LYS A 155 19.53 6.53 -4.36
CA LYS A 155 18.48 7.21 -3.58
C LYS A 155 18.80 8.68 -3.35
N GLU A 156 20.06 9.01 -3.06
CA GLU A 156 20.50 10.39 -2.81
C GLU A 156 20.54 11.20 -4.10
N ILE A 157 20.89 10.60 -5.24
CA ILE A 157 20.79 11.23 -6.56
C ILE A 157 19.33 11.55 -6.91
N SER A 158 18.40 10.63 -6.64
CA SER A 158 16.96 10.89 -6.82
C SER A 158 16.49 12.07 -5.96
N LYS A 159 16.87 12.12 -4.68
CA LYS A 159 16.59 13.26 -3.79
C LYS A 159 17.21 14.56 -4.29
N LEU A 160 18.43 14.51 -4.83
CA LEU A 160 19.12 15.67 -5.39
C LEU A 160 18.35 16.26 -6.58
N ILE A 161 17.89 15.41 -7.51
CA ILE A 161 17.07 15.84 -8.65
C ILE A 161 15.71 16.36 -8.19
N SER A 162 15.06 15.70 -7.24
CA SER A 162 13.78 16.15 -6.67
C SER A 162 13.91 17.53 -5.99
N THR A 163 14.99 17.74 -5.24
CA THR A 163 15.26 19.04 -4.59
C THR A 163 15.58 20.13 -5.63
N ALA A 164 16.32 19.79 -6.69
CA ALA A 164 16.58 20.70 -7.80
C ALA A 164 15.27 21.09 -8.50
N PHE A 165 14.37 20.14 -8.76
CA PHE A 165 13.07 20.40 -9.38
C PHE A 165 12.24 21.41 -8.57
N ARG A 166 12.18 21.19 -7.26
CA ARG A 166 11.41 22.03 -6.33
C ARG A 166 11.97 23.44 -6.19
N LYS A 167 13.29 23.57 -5.98
CA LYS A 167 13.91 24.89 -5.67
C LYS A 167 14.31 25.69 -6.92
N CYS A 168 14.74 25.01 -7.98
CA CYS A 168 15.33 25.62 -9.17
C CYS A 168 14.38 25.59 -10.38
N GLY A 169 13.30 24.82 -10.32
CA GLY A 169 12.31 24.66 -11.38
C GLY A 169 12.72 23.67 -12.47
N LEU A 170 11.82 23.46 -13.44
CA LEU A 170 11.93 22.44 -14.48
C LEU A 170 13.18 22.61 -15.36
N ARG A 171 13.37 23.79 -15.97
CA ARG A 171 14.44 24.02 -16.96
C ARG A 171 15.84 23.81 -16.37
N ALA A 172 16.09 24.33 -15.17
CA ALA A 172 17.38 24.16 -14.51
C ALA A 172 17.65 22.70 -14.15
N THR A 173 16.60 21.96 -13.76
CA THR A 173 16.71 20.54 -13.39
C THR A 173 17.01 19.65 -14.59
N VAL A 174 16.40 19.92 -15.75
CA VAL A 174 16.68 19.17 -16.99
C VAL A 174 18.15 19.34 -17.40
N VAL A 175 18.66 20.57 -17.41
CA VAL A 175 20.06 20.85 -17.72
C VAL A 175 20.99 20.18 -16.72
N PHE A 176 20.64 20.24 -15.43
CA PHE A 176 21.41 19.62 -14.37
C PHE A 176 21.47 18.09 -14.52
N ALA A 177 20.34 17.44 -14.82
CA ALA A 177 20.28 15.99 -15.00
C ALA A 177 21.14 15.52 -16.19
N ASP A 178 21.12 16.27 -17.31
CA ASP A 178 21.95 15.99 -18.48
C ASP A 178 23.46 16.15 -18.17
N GLN A 179 23.85 17.24 -17.52
CA GLN A 179 25.25 17.45 -17.10
C GLN A 179 25.74 16.39 -16.10
N LEU A 180 24.86 15.96 -15.22
CA LEU A 180 25.14 14.91 -14.24
C LEU A 180 25.29 13.54 -14.92
N MET A 181 24.50 13.25 -15.96
CA MET A 181 24.69 12.08 -16.81
C MET A 181 26.07 12.08 -17.49
N GLN A 182 26.41 13.18 -18.19
CA GLN A 182 27.69 13.29 -18.91
C GLN A 182 28.89 13.18 -17.96
N SER A 183 28.81 13.84 -16.81
CA SER A 183 29.84 13.77 -15.76
C SER A 183 29.95 12.36 -15.18
N GLY A 184 28.83 11.71 -14.91
CA GLY A 184 28.79 10.35 -14.39
C GLY A 184 29.46 9.34 -15.33
N PHE A 185 29.16 9.39 -16.64
CA PHE A 185 29.85 8.53 -17.62
C PHE A 185 31.36 8.81 -17.68
N ARG A 186 31.77 10.08 -17.75
CA ARG A 186 33.19 10.44 -17.77
C ARG A 186 33.94 9.95 -16.53
N LEU A 187 33.33 10.09 -15.36
CA LEU A 187 33.91 9.64 -14.09
C LEU A 187 33.91 8.11 -13.98
N ALA A 188 32.87 7.43 -14.43
CA ALA A 188 32.80 5.97 -14.48
C ALA A 188 33.91 5.38 -15.35
N THR A 189 34.12 5.92 -16.56
CA THR A 189 35.20 5.47 -17.45
C THR A 189 36.58 5.66 -16.83
N ARG A 190 36.81 6.80 -16.14
CA ARG A 190 38.09 7.07 -15.46
C ARG A 190 38.29 6.21 -14.21
N ALA A 191 37.21 5.81 -13.53
CA ALA A 191 37.27 4.95 -12.35
C ALA A 191 37.78 3.54 -12.68
N GLY A 192 37.53 3.04 -13.90
CA GLY A 192 38.05 1.75 -14.36
C GLY A 192 37.59 0.56 -13.51
N ILE A 193 36.39 0.64 -12.92
CA ILE A 193 35.84 -0.40 -12.06
C ILE A 193 35.56 -1.65 -12.89
N SER A 194 36.10 -2.79 -12.45
CA SER A 194 35.94 -4.09 -13.09
C SER A 194 35.47 -5.12 -12.07
N ILE A 195 35.01 -6.28 -12.54
CA ILE A 195 34.68 -7.43 -11.69
C ILE A 195 35.64 -8.56 -12.03
N CYS A 196 36.28 -9.12 -11.01
CA CYS A 196 37.08 -10.32 -11.11
C CYS A 196 36.63 -11.39 -10.11
N VAL A 197 37.16 -12.61 -10.25
CA VAL A 197 36.85 -13.73 -9.34
C VAL A 197 37.34 -13.45 -7.91
N ASP A 198 38.42 -12.69 -7.77
CA ASP A 198 38.98 -12.36 -6.44
C ASP A 198 38.13 -11.35 -5.67
N ASP A 199 37.30 -10.56 -6.36
CA ASP A 199 36.35 -9.65 -5.70
C ASP A 199 35.27 -10.40 -4.90
N MET A 200 35.02 -11.68 -5.23
CA MET A 200 33.97 -12.50 -4.62
C MET A 200 34.46 -13.15 -3.31
N LEU A 201 34.77 -12.37 -2.28
CA LEU A 201 35.35 -12.87 -1.03
C LEU A 201 34.41 -13.81 -0.26
N VAL A 202 34.81 -15.08 -0.10
CA VAL A 202 34.08 -16.07 0.69
C VAL A 202 34.47 -15.94 2.16
N PRO A 203 33.51 -15.86 3.10
CA PRO A 203 33.86 -15.69 4.50
C PRO A 203 34.46 -16.97 5.10
N PRO A 204 35.58 -16.88 5.84
CA PRO A 204 36.23 -18.06 6.42
C PRO A 204 35.33 -18.75 7.47
N GLN A 205 34.46 -17.97 8.13
CA GLN A 205 33.48 -18.45 9.10
C GLN A 205 32.40 -19.36 8.49
N LYS A 206 32.23 -19.33 7.16
CA LYS A 206 31.22 -20.13 6.45
C LYS A 206 31.25 -21.60 6.82
N HIS A 207 32.43 -22.22 6.81
CA HIS A 207 32.56 -23.65 7.09
C HIS A 207 32.10 -23.98 8.51
N THR A 208 32.43 -23.12 9.48
CA THR A 208 32.02 -23.28 10.87
C THR A 208 30.50 -23.17 11.03
N LEU A 209 29.88 -22.17 10.41
CA LEU A 209 28.42 -21.96 10.46
C LEU A 209 27.65 -23.13 9.81
N ILE A 210 28.14 -23.63 8.67
CA ILE A 210 27.53 -24.78 8.00
C ILE A 210 27.67 -26.04 8.87
N SER A 211 28.84 -26.31 9.44
CA SER A 211 29.02 -27.48 10.32
C SER A 211 28.17 -27.40 11.59
N GLN A 212 27.94 -26.21 12.14
CA GLN A 212 27.02 -26.00 13.26
C GLN A 212 25.58 -26.33 12.84
N ALA A 213 25.11 -25.80 11.71
CA ALA A 213 23.78 -26.09 11.19
C ALA A 213 23.58 -27.59 10.87
N GLU A 214 24.58 -28.24 10.26
CA GLU A 214 24.55 -29.69 10.01
C GLU A 214 24.46 -30.50 11.31
N HIS A 215 25.15 -30.06 12.36
CA HIS A 215 25.09 -30.70 13.67
C HIS A 215 23.71 -30.54 14.31
N GLU A 216 23.12 -29.35 14.26
CA GLU A 216 21.76 -29.09 14.74
C GLU A 216 20.73 -29.94 13.98
N VAL A 217 20.82 -30.00 12.64
CA VAL A 217 19.94 -30.85 11.81
C VAL A 217 20.08 -32.31 12.21
N LYS A 218 21.30 -32.81 12.43
CA LYS A 218 21.54 -34.19 12.88
C LYS A 218 20.93 -34.47 14.25
N GLN A 219 20.97 -33.51 15.18
CA GLN A 219 20.29 -33.64 16.47
C GLN A 219 18.77 -33.72 16.29
N ILE A 220 18.17 -32.91 15.40
CA ILE A 220 16.74 -32.99 15.09
C ILE A 220 16.38 -34.32 14.42
N GLU A 221 17.23 -34.85 13.54
CA GLU A 221 17.04 -36.18 12.95
C GLU A 221 17.13 -37.29 14.00
N GLN A 222 18.05 -37.20 14.97
CA GLN A 222 18.12 -38.12 16.10
C GLN A 222 16.89 -38.01 16.99
N GLN A 223 16.41 -36.80 17.25
CA GLN A 223 15.15 -36.56 17.96
C GLN A 223 13.99 -37.24 17.22
N TYR A 224 13.89 -37.08 15.91
CA TYR A 224 12.89 -37.77 15.08
C TYR A 224 13.04 -39.29 15.12
N ALA A 225 14.26 -39.83 15.06
CA ALA A 225 14.51 -41.27 15.16
C ALA A 225 14.19 -41.86 16.54
N SER A 226 14.41 -41.08 17.60
CA SER A 226 13.94 -41.38 18.97
C SER A 226 12.46 -41.06 19.17
N GLY A 227 11.84 -40.44 18.16
CA GLY A 227 10.45 -40.02 18.04
C GLY A 227 10.04 -38.72 18.76
N LEU A 228 10.95 -38.03 19.45
CA LEU A 228 10.64 -36.81 20.22
C LEU A 228 10.00 -35.67 19.39
N VAL A 229 10.04 -35.76 18.06
CA VAL A 229 9.55 -34.75 17.13
C VAL A 229 8.79 -35.45 16.00
N THR A 230 7.69 -34.87 15.52
CA THR A 230 6.92 -35.41 14.40
C THR A 230 7.59 -35.12 13.04
N ALA A 231 7.20 -35.84 11.98
CA ALA A 231 7.80 -35.63 10.64
C ALA A 231 7.59 -34.20 10.09
N GLY A 232 6.43 -33.59 10.35
CA GLY A 232 6.13 -32.22 9.91
C GLY A 232 6.95 -31.18 10.69
N GLU A 233 7.06 -31.34 12.00
CA GLU A 233 7.90 -30.47 12.84
C GLU A 233 9.38 -30.61 12.50
N ARG A 234 9.85 -31.83 12.22
CA ARG A 234 11.20 -32.10 11.74
C ARG A 234 11.48 -31.28 10.49
N TYR A 235 10.60 -31.39 9.48
CA TYR A 235 10.73 -30.63 8.23
C TYR A 235 10.78 -29.11 8.47
N ASN A 236 9.85 -28.56 9.25
CA ASN A 236 9.83 -27.13 9.55
C ASN A 236 11.09 -26.66 10.29
N LYS A 237 11.53 -27.40 11.32
CA LYS A 237 12.75 -27.09 12.06
C LYS A 237 14.00 -27.13 11.18
N VAL A 238 14.12 -28.14 10.32
CA VAL A 238 15.26 -28.26 9.39
C VAL A 238 15.28 -27.09 8.41
N VAL A 239 14.13 -26.72 7.84
CA VAL A 239 14.00 -25.54 6.97
C VAL A 239 14.38 -24.26 7.72
N ASP A 240 13.93 -24.08 8.95
CA ASP A 240 14.22 -22.88 9.74
C ASP A 240 15.72 -22.79 10.12
N ILE A 241 16.36 -23.90 10.50
CA ILE A 241 17.81 -23.97 10.78
C ILE A 241 18.61 -23.55 9.54
N TRP A 242 18.29 -24.12 8.37
CA TRP A 242 18.98 -23.78 7.13
C TRP A 242 18.69 -22.35 6.64
N GLY A 243 17.49 -21.84 6.88
CA GLY A 243 17.15 -20.44 6.64
C GLY A 243 18.02 -19.51 7.47
N LYS A 244 18.10 -19.77 8.78
CA LYS A 244 18.93 -19.01 9.72
C LYS A 244 20.42 -19.07 9.36
N ALA A 245 20.95 -20.25 9.07
CA ALA A 245 22.33 -20.43 8.65
C ALA A 245 22.64 -19.65 7.36
N GLY A 246 21.73 -19.64 6.39
CA GLY A 246 21.85 -18.85 5.17
C GLY A 246 21.91 -17.35 5.43
N ASP A 247 21.18 -16.84 6.41
CA ASP A 247 21.19 -15.43 6.78
C ASP A 247 22.45 -15.06 7.59
N GLU A 248 22.91 -15.91 8.49
CA GLU A 248 24.15 -15.72 9.25
C GLU A 248 25.39 -15.72 8.33
N VAL A 249 25.47 -16.66 7.39
CA VAL A 249 26.53 -16.66 6.35
C VAL A 249 26.46 -15.39 5.51
N GLY A 250 25.25 -14.93 5.16
CA GLY A 250 25.04 -13.67 4.45
C GLY A 250 25.54 -12.45 5.22
N LYS A 251 25.27 -12.38 6.53
CA LYS A 251 25.74 -11.31 7.42
C LYS A 251 27.27 -11.32 7.55
N ALA A 252 27.86 -12.48 7.83
CA ALA A 252 29.31 -12.63 7.95
C ALA A 252 30.03 -12.21 6.65
N MET A 253 29.49 -12.61 5.50
CA MET A 253 30.00 -12.19 4.19
C MET A 253 29.93 -10.67 4.01
N MET A 254 28.78 -10.06 4.31
CA MET A 254 28.60 -8.61 4.14
C MET A 254 29.47 -7.79 5.10
N GLU A 255 29.67 -8.25 6.34
CA GLU A 255 30.55 -7.58 7.31
C GLU A 255 32.00 -7.59 6.84
N GLN A 256 32.49 -8.73 6.33
CA GLN A 256 33.82 -8.83 5.77
C GLN A 256 33.99 -8.01 4.49
N LEU A 257 32.98 -8.01 3.62
CA LEU A 257 33.05 -7.27 2.36
C LEU A 257 32.92 -5.75 2.56
N LYS A 258 32.24 -5.31 3.62
CA LYS A 258 31.95 -3.90 3.91
C LYS A 258 33.18 -3.11 4.34
N VAL A 259 34.12 -3.74 5.05
CA VAL A 259 35.23 -3.05 5.71
C VAL A 259 36.56 -3.49 5.12
N GLU A 260 37.48 -2.54 4.96
CA GLU A 260 38.85 -2.75 4.57
C GLU A 260 39.79 -2.11 5.59
N ASP A 261 40.85 -2.83 5.96
CA ASP A 261 41.89 -2.34 6.88
C ASP A 261 42.85 -1.40 6.13
N VAL A 262 43.01 -0.18 6.65
CA VAL A 262 43.87 0.86 6.07
C VAL A 262 44.77 1.51 7.10
N VAL A 263 45.91 2.01 6.65
CA VAL A 263 46.83 2.78 7.48
C VAL A 263 46.46 4.25 7.38
N LYS A 264 46.11 4.86 8.52
CA LYS A 264 45.83 6.30 8.61
C LYS A 264 47.12 7.11 8.42
N ARG A 265 46.96 8.42 8.16
CA ARG A 265 48.06 9.39 8.02
C ARG A 265 49.06 9.36 9.18
N ASP A 266 48.56 9.05 10.36
CA ASP A 266 49.23 9.01 11.66
C ASP A 266 50.10 7.75 11.83
N GLY A 267 50.03 6.81 10.90
CA GLY A 267 50.67 5.48 10.99
C GLY A 267 49.85 4.45 11.78
N SER A 268 48.75 4.85 12.43
CA SER A 268 47.84 3.93 13.12
C SER A 268 46.98 3.13 12.13
N LYS A 269 46.69 1.87 12.47
CA LYS A 269 45.70 1.06 11.74
C LYS A 269 44.29 1.62 11.97
N GLY A 270 43.53 1.75 10.91
CA GLY A 270 42.11 2.12 10.92
C GLY A 270 41.33 1.24 9.97
N THR A 271 40.02 1.36 10.02
CA THR A 271 39.11 0.71 9.09
C THR A 271 38.46 1.77 8.21
N GLN A 272 38.27 1.46 6.93
CA GLN A 272 37.44 2.24 6.02
C GLN A 272 36.40 1.34 5.37
N GLU A 273 35.40 1.93 4.72
CA GLU A 273 34.52 1.14 3.88
C GLU A 273 35.29 0.63 2.65
N SER A 274 35.04 -0.63 2.29
CA SER A 274 35.76 -1.34 1.24
C SER A 274 35.54 -0.73 -0.14
N PHE A 275 36.61 -0.67 -0.93
CA PHE A 275 36.60 -0.30 -2.35
C PHE A 275 36.44 -1.49 -3.30
N ASN A 276 36.05 -2.66 -2.78
CA ASN A 276 35.70 -3.82 -3.59
C ASN A 276 34.58 -3.47 -4.59
N ALA A 277 34.74 -3.87 -5.85
CA ALA A 277 33.83 -3.52 -6.93
C ALA A 277 32.40 -4.05 -6.73
N ILE A 278 32.26 -5.30 -6.28
CA ILE A 278 30.95 -5.94 -6.04
C ILE A 278 30.22 -5.21 -4.90
N TYR A 279 30.95 -4.86 -3.84
CA TYR A 279 30.39 -4.08 -2.74
C TYR A 279 29.93 -2.70 -3.21
N MET A 280 30.77 -1.99 -3.98
CA MET A 280 30.44 -0.67 -4.50
C MET A 280 29.20 -0.70 -5.40
N MET A 281 29.05 -1.71 -6.26
CA MET A 281 27.88 -1.85 -7.14
C MET A 281 26.57 -2.00 -6.33
N ALA A 282 26.59 -2.80 -5.27
CA ALA A 282 25.43 -2.99 -4.41
C ALA A 282 25.16 -1.81 -3.46
N ASP A 283 26.20 -1.24 -2.82
CA ASP A 283 26.03 -0.12 -1.89
C ASP A 283 25.61 1.17 -2.61
N SER A 284 26.14 1.43 -3.81
CA SER A 284 25.71 2.55 -4.65
C SER A 284 24.25 2.41 -5.12
N GLY A 285 23.73 1.18 -5.16
CA GLY A 285 22.44 0.86 -5.75
C GLY A 285 22.43 0.91 -7.29
N ALA A 286 23.61 0.90 -7.92
CA ALA A 286 23.75 0.85 -9.37
C ALA A 286 23.22 -0.47 -9.93
N ARG A 287 23.68 -1.59 -9.37
CA ARG A 287 23.23 -2.96 -9.70
C ARG A 287 23.69 -3.91 -8.61
N GLY A 288 22.87 -4.91 -8.28
CA GLY A 288 23.20 -5.89 -7.23
C GLY A 288 22.40 -5.68 -5.95
N SER A 289 21.93 -6.78 -5.37
CA SER A 289 21.34 -6.81 -4.03
C SER A 289 22.17 -7.66 -3.08
N ALA A 290 22.02 -7.46 -1.77
CA ALA A 290 22.67 -8.30 -0.77
C ALA A 290 22.35 -9.80 -0.97
N ALA A 291 21.12 -10.12 -1.42
CA ALA A 291 20.72 -11.48 -1.74
C ALA A 291 21.50 -12.05 -2.95
N GLN A 292 21.79 -11.24 -3.97
CA GLN A 292 22.59 -11.66 -5.11
C GLN A 292 24.06 -11.85 -4.74
N ILE A 293 24.63 -10.94 -3.93
CA ILE A 293 26.00 -11.10 -3.42
C ILE A 293 26.12 -12.36 -2.58
N ARG A 294 25.11 -12.65 -1.74
CA ARG A 294 25.06 -13.88 -0.94
C ARG A 294 25.18 -15.13 -1.80
N GLN A 295 24.52 -15.16 -2.96
CA GLN A 295 24.62 -16.31 -3.88
C GLN A 295 26.00 -16.40 -4.56
N LEU A 296 26.68 -15.27 -4.78
CA LEU A 296 28.01 -15.23 -5.40
C LEU A 296 29.11 -15.74 -4.47
N ALA A 297 29.14 -15.28 -3.21
CA ALA A 297 30.26 -15.51 -2.28
C ALA A 297 29.88 -16.17 -0.94
N GLY A 298 28.61 -16.14 -0.55
CA GLY A 298 28.12 -16.78 0.68
C GLY A 298 27.69 -18.23 0.42
N MET A 299 26.38 -18.45 0.35
CA MET A 299 25.75 -19.70 -0.06
C MET A 299 24.46 -19.40 -0.81
N ARG A 300 24.03 -20.29 -1.69
CA ARG A 300 22.78 -20.08 -2.45
C ARG A 300 21.52 -20.30 -1.62
N GLY A 301 21.55 -21.22 -0.65
CA GLY A 301 20.47 -21.43 0.32
C GLY A 301 19.36 -22.38 -0.13
N LEU A 302 18.17 -22.22 0.46
CA LEU A 302 17.01 -23.08 0.26
C LEU A 302 16.24 -22.75 -1.02
N MET A 303 15.84 -23.78 -1.76
CA MET A 303 15.11 -23.64 -3.03
C MET A 303 13.65 -24.07 -2.92
N ALA A 304 12.77 -23.43 -3.69
CA ALA A 304 11.36 -23.82 -3.78
C ALA A 304 11.11 -24.84 -4.90
N LYS A 305 10.22 -25.80 -4.64
CA LYS A 305 9.67 -26.74 -5.63
C LYS A 305 8.60 -26.05 -6.50
N PRO A 306 8.21 -26.66 -7.63
CA PRO A 306 7.13 -26.15 -8.48
C PRO A 306 5.79 -25.97 -7.74
N ASP A 307 5.52 -26.81 -6.74
CA ASP A 307 4.32 -26.74 -5.88
C ASP A 307 4.35 -25.56 -4.87
N GLY A 308 5.51 -24.90 -4.69
CA GLY A 308 5.71 -23.81 -3.73
C GLY A 308 6.27 -24.26 -2.37
N SER A 309 6.38 -25.57 -2.10
CA SER A 309 7.04 -26.08 -0.90
C SER A 309 8.56 -25.89 -0.97
N ILE A 310 9.21 -25.78 0.18
CA ILE A 310 10.67 -25.59 0.26
C ILE A 310 11.37 -26.97 0.22
N ILE A 311 12.48 -27.08 -0.49
CA ILE A 311 13.31 -28.29 -0.49
C ILE A 311 14.17 -28.25 0.77
N GLU A 312 14.08 -29.30 1.60
CA GLU A 312 14.83 -29.38 2.87
C GLU A 312 16.36 -29.46 2.69
N THR A 313 16.82 -29.91 1.52
CA THR A 313 18.24 -29.95 1.17
C THR A 313 18.70 -28.60 0.59
N PRO A 314 19.53 -27.82 1.31
CA PRO A 314 19.99 -26.52 0.83
C PRO A 314 21.15 -26.67 -0.18
N ILE A 315 21.41 -25.57 -0.89
CA ILE A 315 22.63 -25.41 -1.68
C ILE A 315 23.64 -24.62 -0.83
N THR A 316 24.56 -25.35 -0.20
CA THR A 316 25.64 -24.80 0.65
C THR A 316 26.76 -24.12 -0.15
N ALA A 317 26.93 -24.52 -1.41
CA ALA A 317 27.87 -23.91 -2.33
C ALA A 317 27.41 -22.52 -2.82
N ASN A 318 28.37 -21.73 -3.32
CA ASN A 318 28.14 -20.45 -3.99
C ASN A 318 28.62 -20.51 -5.46
N PHE A 319 28.39 -19.45 -6.24
CA PHE A 319 28.79 -19.42 -7.65
C PHE A 319 30.31 -19.38 -7.85
N ARG A 320 31.09 -18.83 -6.90
CA ARG A 320 32.56 -18.86 -6.96
C ARG A 320 33.11 -20.28 -6.82
N GLU A 321 32.55 -21.07 -5.91
CA GLU A 321 32.92 -22.47 -5.65
C GLU A 321 32.42 -23.43 -6.74
N GLY A 322 31.30 -23.08 -7.38
CA GLY A 322 30.61 -23.92 -8.36
C GLY A 322 29.55 -24.82 -7.74
N LEU A 323 28.61 -25.28 -8.57
CA LEU A 323 27.50 -26.13 -8.14
C LEU A 323 27.70 -27.56 -8.66
N ASN A 324 27.44 -28.55 -7.82
CA ASN A 324 27.40 -29.93 -8.27
C ASN A 324 26.11 -30.22 -9.08
N VAL A 325 26.06 -31.36 -9.79
CA VAL A 325 24.96 -31.70 -10.70
C VAL A 325 23.60 -31.69 -9.98
N LEU A 326 23.54 -32.22 -8.74
CA LEU A 326 22.30 -32.28 -7.98
C LEU A 326 21.83 -30.89 -7.53
N GLN A 327 22.73 -30.07 -6.99
CA GLN A 327 22.44 -28.68 -6.58
C GLN A 327 21.99 -27.83 -7.77
N TYR A 328 22.65 -27.98 -8.92
CA TYR A 328 22.24 -27.31 -10.14
C TYR A 328 20.85 -27.76 -10.59
N PHE A 329 20.58 -29.07 -10.59
CA PHE A 329 19.27 -29.62 -10.96
C PHE A 329 18.16 -29.13 -10.02
N ILE A 330 18.38 -29.11 -8.71
CA ILE A 330 17.46 -28.55 -7.71
C ILE A 330 17.17 -27.08 -8.03
N SER A 331 18.20 -26.29 -8.32
CA SER A 331 18.06 -24.88 -8.67
C SER A 331 17.22 -24.64 -9.93
N THR A 332 17.20 -25.58 -10.88
CA THR A 332 16.47 -25.40 -12.15
C THR A 332 14.95 -25.37 -11.96
N HIS A 333 14.42 -26.03 -10.91
CA HIS A 333 12.98 -26.07 -10.66
C HIS A 333 12.44 -24.68 -10.32
N GLY A 334 13.08 -24.00 -9.37
CA GLY A 334 12.73 -22.64 -8.97
C GLY A 334 12.89 -21.63 -10.12
N ALA A 335 14.00 -21.72 -10.86
CA ALA A 335 14.26 -20.85 -12.00
C ALA A 335 13.21 -21.02 -13.12
N ARG A 336 12.87 -22.27 -13.47
CA ARG A 336 11.84 -22.56 -14.49
C ARG A 336 10.46 -22.08 -14.06
N LYS A 337 10.08 -22.29 -12.79
CA LYS A 337 8.82 -21.78 -12.26
C LYS A 337 8.77 -20.25 -12.35
N GLY A 338 9.84 -19.56 -11.90
CA GLY A 338 9.92 -18.10 -11.96
C GLY A 338 9.77 -17.55 -13.39
N LEU A 339 10.43 -18.18 -14.37
CA LEU A 339 10.29 -17.85 -15.78
C LEU A 339 8.87 -18.07 -16.32
N ALA A 340 8.27 -19.23 -16.02
CA ALA A 340 6.92 -19.55 -16.46
C ALA A 340 5.86 -18.61 -15.84
N ASP A 341 5.98 -18.33 -14.53
CA ASP A 341 5.10 -17.41 -13.82
C ASP A 341 5.21 -16.00 -14.39
N THR A 342 6.42 -15.53 -14.70
CA THR A 342 6.63 -14.20 -15.29
C THR A 342 5.94 -14.11 -16.66
N ALA A 343 6.10 -15.12 -17.51
CA ALA A 343 5.47 -15.16 -18.83
C ALA A 343 3.93 -15.18 -18.74
N LEU A 344 3.35 -15.97 -17.83
CA LEU A 344 1.90 -16.10 -17.70
C LEU A 344 1.25 -14.92 -16.97
N LYS A 345 1.87 -14.42 -15.89
CA LYS A 345 1.29 -13.38 -15.04
C LYS A 345 1.35 -11.99 -15.67
N THR A 346 2.27 -11.74 -16.60
CA THR A 346 2.33 -10.50 -17.37
C THR A 346 1.02 -10.24 -18.13
N ALA A 347 0.43 -11.28 -18.73
CA ALA A 347 -0.85 -11.16 -19.43
C ALA A 347 -1.99 -10.74 -18.50
N ASN A 348 -2.02 -11.28 -17.27
CA ASN A 348 -3.04 -10.93 -16.28
C ASN A 348 -2.93 -9.47 -15.83
N SER A 349 -1.71 -8.94 -15.68
CA SER A 349 -1.49 -7.54 -15.31
C SER A 349 -1.90 -6.57 -16.42
N GLY A 350 -1.52 -6.86 -17.67
CA GLY A 350 -1.97 -6.07 -18.82
C GLY A 350 -3.49 -6.06 -18.95
N TYR A 351 -4.13 -7.20 -18.69
CA TYR A 351 -5.58 -7.31 -18.71
C TYR A 351 -6.26 -6.53 -17.56
N LEU A 352 -5.70 -6.56 -16.35
CA LEU A 352 -6.18 -5.73 -15.23
C LEU A 352 -6.06 -4.24 -15.57
N THR A 353 -4.91 -3.81 -16.12
CA THR A 353 -4.68 -2.41 -16.52
C THR A 353 -5.72 -1.95 -17.52
N ARG A 354 -6.01 -2.78 -18.54
CA ARG A 354 -7.08 -2.51 -19.52
C ARG A 354 -8.43 -2.32 -18.82
N ARG A 355 -8.83 -3.23 -17.93
CA ARG A 355 -10.09 -3.13 -17.17
C ARG A 355 -10.17 -1.86 -16.32
N LEU A 356 -9.08 -1.48 -15.66
CA LEU A 356 -9.02 -0.25 -14.87
C LEU A 356 -9.22 0.98 -15.75
N VAL A 357 -8.59 1.05 -16.92
CA VAL A 357 -8.78 2.15 -17.88
C VAL A 357 -10.23 2.20 -18.37
N ASP A 358 -10.81 1.04 -18.73
CA ASP A 358 -12.19 0.98 -19.24
C ASP A 358 -13.22 1.52 -18.23
N VAL A 359 -13.00 1.36 -16.92
CA VAL A 359 -13.88 1.91 -15.87
C VAL A 359 -13.62 3.39 -15.60
N THR A 360 -12.37 3.84 -15.71
CA THR A 360 -11.96 5.16 -15.23
C THR A 360 -11.81 6.23 -16.31
N GLN A 361 -11.79 5.84 -17.59
CA GLN A 361 -11.56 6.75 -18.71
C GLN A 361 -12.46 8.00 -18.72
N ASP A 362 -13.68 7.93 -18.18
CA ASP A 362 -14.62 9.06 -18.19
C ASP A 362 -14.30 10.13 -17.12
N LEU A 363 -13.34 9.86 -16.21
CA LEU A 363 -12.93 10.80 -15.17
C LEU A 363 -11.90 11.80 -15.69
N VAL A 364 -12.41 13.01 -15.94
CA VAL A 364 -11.62 14.19 -16.29
C VAL A 364 -11.84 15.28 -15.24
N VAL A 365 -10.82 16.11 -15.01
CA VAL A 365 -10.97 17.30 -14.17
C VAL A 365 -11.71 18.38 -14.97
N ILE A 366 -12.93 18.72 -14.56
CA ILE A 366 -13.81 19.63 -15.33
C ILE A 366 -14.06 20.97 -14.67
N GLU A 367 -13.81 21.11 -13.38
CA GLU A 367 -14.03 22.34 -12.62
C GLU A 367 -12.91 22.53 -11.60
N ASP A 368 -12.74 23.74 -11.07
CA ASP A 368 -11.66 24.01 -10.12
C ASP A 368 -12.04 23.59 -8.69
N ASP A 369 -13.27 23.88 -8.27
CA ASP A 369 -13.76 23.59 -6.93
C ASP A 369 -15.24 23.19 -6.92
N CYS A 370 -15.56 22.02 -6.35
CA CYS A 370 -16.94 21.59 -6.14
C CYS A 370 -17.60 22.15 -4.86
N GLY A 371 -16.89 22.93 -4.04
CA GLY A 371 -17.40 23.55 -2.82
C GLY A 371 -17.63 22.58 -1.63
N THR A 372 -17.25 21.31 -1.75
CA THR A 372 -17.45 20.33 -0.66
C THR A 372 -16.54 20.61 0.54
N ALA A 373 -17.13 20.62 1.73
CA ALA A 373 -16.41 20.60 3.02
C ALA A 373 -16.13 19.17 3.51
N ASN A 374 -16.64 18.16 2.81
CA ASN A 374 -16.39 16.77 3.14
C ASN A 374 -14.97 16.38 2.70
N GLY A 375 -14.33 15.53 3.51
CA GLY A 375 -12.96 15.09 3.30
C GLY A 375 -12.66 13.89 4.19
N ALA A 376 -11.55 13.22 3.90
CA ALA A 376 -11.09 12.08 4.69
C ALA A 376 -10.04 12.53 5.71
N SER A 377 -10.17 12.02 6.94
CA SER A 377 -9.14 12.14 7.96
C SER A 377 -7.95 11.24 7.63
N MET A 378 -6.79 11.85 7.38
CA MET A 378 -5.53 11.14 7.12
C MET A 378 -4.66 11.13 8.38
N LYS A 379 -4.08 9.96 8.67
CA LYS A 379 -3.15 9.71 9.78
C LYS A 379 -1.90 8.99 9.25
N ALA A 380 -0.80 9.10 9.98
CA ALA A 380 0.36 8.23 9.74
C ALA A 380 -0.05 6.76 9.86
N LEU A 381 0.43 5.91 8.96
CA LEU A 381 0.17 4.48 9.02
C LEU A 381 1.21 3.82 9.92
N VAL A 382 0.75 3.34 11.08
CA VAL A 382 1.58 2.69 12.09
C VAL A 382 1.18 1.23 12.19
N GLU A 383 2.12 0.32 11.90
CA GLU A 383 1.92 -1.12 12.09
C GLU A 383 3.04 -1.68 12.97
N GLY A 384 2.69 -2.39 14.04
CA GLY A 384 3.67 -2.95 14.98
C GLY A 384 4.66 -1.91 15.53
N GLY A 385 4.19 -0.67 15.73
CA GLY A 385 4.95 0.50 16.15
C GLY A 385 6.05 0.97 15.21
N GLU A 386 6.12 0.45 13.98
CA GLU A 386 6.88 1.09 12.91
C GLU A 386 5.94 2.01 12.11
N VAL A 387 6.37 3.25 11.90
CA VAL A 387 5.71 4.16 10.97
C VAL A 387 6.08 3.70 9.57
N ILE A 388 5.18 2.95 8.92
CA ILE A 388 5.36 2.48 7.55
C ILE A 388 5.31 3.67 6.61
N GLU A 389 4.32 4.54 6.81
CA GLU A 389 4.11 5.73 6.00
C GLU A 389 3.82 6.93 6.89
N ALA A 390 4.68 7.94 6.79
CA ALA A 390 4.53 9.16 7.56
C ALA A 390 3.35 9.97 7.07
N LEU A 391 2.72 10.74 7.97
CA LEU A 391 1.62 11.63 7.62
C LEU A 391 1.98 12.55 6.45
N ARG A 392 3.23 13.05 6.44
CA ARG A 392 3.75 13.93 5.40
C ARG A 392 3.58 13.40 3.99
N ASP A 393 3.84 12.11 3.77
CA ASP A 393 3.83 11.52 2.44
C ASP A 393 2.38 11.32 1.94
N ARG A 394 1.43 11.11 2.87
CA ARG A 394 0.00 10.91 2.57
C ARG A 394 -0.74 12.21 2.26
N ILE A 395 -0.38 13.31 2.94
CA ILE A 395 -1.05 14.62 2.78
C ILE A 395 -0.40 15.49 1.70
N LEU A 396 0.84 15.18 1.28
CA LEU A 396 1.57 15.96 0.29
C LEU A 396 0.77 16.13 -1.01
N GLY A 397 0.59 17.38 -1.43
CA GLY A 397 -0.13 17.71 -2.65
C GLY A 397 -1.64 17.45 -2.59
N ARG A 398 -2.21 17.32 -1.38
CA ARG A 398 -3.67 17.34 -1.17
C ARG A 398 -4.11 18.70 -0.64
N VAL A 399 -5.41 18.95 -0.71
CA VAL A 399 -6.02 20.21 -0.24
C VAL A 399 -6.67 19.97 1.12
N ALA A 400 -6.44 20.86 2.08
CA ALA A 400 -7.07 20.82 3.39
C ALA A 400 -8.59 21.00 3.26
N ALA A 401 -9.38 20.11 3.88
CA ALA A 401 -10.83 20.24 3.92
C ALA A 401 -11.31 21.18 5.03
N ASN A 402 -10.59 21.17 6.16
CA ASN A 402 -10.83 22.02 7.32
C ASN A 402 -9.55 22.81 7.64
N ASP A 403 -9.70 23.86 8.45
CA ASP A 403 -8.59 24.62 9.01
C ASP A 403 -7.64 23.73 9.82
N VAL A 404 -6.34 23.83 9.53
CA VAL A 404 -5.29 23.13 10.26
C VAL A 404 -4.86 24.02 11.42
N ILE A 405 -5.11 23.56 12.63
CA ILE A 405 -4.89 24.34 13.86
C ILE A 405 -3.60 23.87 14.54
N ASN A 406 -2.80 24.81 15.03
CA ASN A 406 -1.65 24.51 15.87
C ASN A 406 -2.11 24.00 17.26
N PRO A 407 -1.68 22.81 17.70
CA PRO A 407 -2.11 22.25 18.97
C PRO A 407 -1.71 23.11 20.19
N GLU A 408 -0.57 23.80 20.14
CA GLU A 408 -0.01 24.56 21.27
C GLU A 408 -0.60 25.97 21.39
N THR A 409 -0.78 26.66 20.26
CA THR A 409 -1.21 28.07 20.24
C THR A 409 -2.68 28.25 19.91
N GLN A 410 -3.35 27.21 19.43
CA GLN A 410 -4.73 27.24 18.91
C GLN A 410 -4.92 28.23 17.74
N ALA A 411 -3.83 28.71 17.13
CA ALA A 411 -3.89 29.54 15.94
C ALA A 411 -4.08 28.68 14.68
N THR A 412 -4.85 29.17 13.72
CA THR A 412 -4.97 28.56 12.39
C THR A 412 -3.66 28.71 11.62
N LEU A 413 -3.05 27.59 11.23
CA LEU A 413 -1.83 27.56 10.43
C LEU A 413 -2.16 27.68 8.95
N TYR A 414 -3.09 26.85 8.49
CA TYR A 414 -3.54 26.78 7.10
C TYR A 414 -5.06 26.79 7.07
N GLU A 415 -5.64 27.68 6.28
CA GLU A 415 -7.10 27.76 6.08
C GLU A 415 -7.61 26.61 5.22
N ALA A 416 -8.88 26.28 5.37
CA ALA A 416 -9.59 25.33 4.51
C ALA A 416 -9.44 25.71 3.03
N GLY A 417 -9.16 24.73 2.18
CA GLY A 417 -8.93 24.94 0.74
C GLY A 417 -7.48 25.24 0.37
N THR A 418 -6.55 25.30 1.33
CA THR A 418 -5.11 25.45 1.06
C THR A 418 -4.51 24.16 0.51
N LEU A 419 -3.71 24.27 -0.56
CA LEU A 419 -2.92 23.16 -1.09
C LEU A 419 -1.70 22.94 -0.19
N LEU A 420 -1.54 21.73 0.33
CA LEU A 420 -0.42 21.35 1.19
C LEU A 420 0.82 21.04 0.35
N ASP A 421 1.78 21.97 0.37
CA ASP A 421 3.10 21.83 -0.26
C ASP A 421 4.13 21.22 0.72
N GLU A 422 5.36 21.02 0.25
CA GLU A 422 6.42 20.44 1.06
C GLU A 422 6.75 21.26 2.33
N ASP A 423 6.73 22.59 2.23
CA ASP A 423 7.05 23.48 3.36
C ASP A 423 5.92 23.43 4.41
N ALA A 424 4.67 23.43 3.96
CA ALA A 424 3.50 23.27 4.82
C ALA A 424 3.51 21.92 5.55
N VAL A 425 3.86 20.87 4.83
CA VAL A 425 3.93 19.53 5.38
C VAL A 425 5.09 19.36 6.37
N GLU A 426 6.27 19.93 6.09
CA GLU A 426 7.40 19.94 7.02
C GLU A 426 7.06 20.71 8.30
N GLU A 427 6.30 21.80 8.19
CA GLU A 427 5.81 22.53 9.35
C GLU A 427 4.76 21.77 10.16
N ILE A 428 3.81 21.10 9.50
CA ILE A 428 2.81 20.21 10.13
C ILE A 428 3.53 19.09 10.91
N GLU A 429 4.56 18.48 10.31
CA GLU A 429 5.38 17.44 10.96
C GLU A 429 6.18 18.02 12.15
N ARG A 430 6.78 19.21 11.99
CA ARG A 430 7.54 19.90 13.06
C ARG A 430 6.67 20.23 14.27
N LEU A 431 5.41 20.64 14.05
CA LEU A 431 4.45 20.93 15.11
C LEU A 431 3.88 19.66 15.75
N GLY A 432 4.05 18.50 15.11
CA GLY A 432 3.55 17.22 15.59
C GLY A 432 2.04 17.11 15.53
N ILE A 433 1.43 17.51 14.41
CA ILE A 433 0.00 17.33 14.16
C ILE A 433 -0.22 15.89 13.65
N ASP A 434 -1.07 15.12 14.33
CA ASP A 434 -1.24 13.69 14.05
C ASP A 434 -2.31 13.38 12.99
N GLU A 435 -3.28 14.28 12.82
CA GLU A 435 -4.43 14.09 11.93
C GLU A 435 -4.72 15.35 11.14
N VAL A 436 -4.88 15.21 9.82
CA VAL A 436 -5.29 16.29 8.93
C VAL A 436 -6.45 15.81 8.06
N LYS A 437 -7.54 16.58 8.03
CA LYS A 437 -8.68 16.29 7.17
C LYS A 437 -8.44 16.89 5.79
N VAL A 438 -8.35 16.04 4.77
CA VAL A 438 -8.03 16.45 3.38
C VAL A 438 -9.17 16.10 2.43
N ARG A 439 -9.31 16.89 1.36
CA ARG A 439 -10.24 16.58 0.29
C ARG A 439 -9.73 15.37 -0.51
N THR A 440 -10.67 14.55 -0.98
CA THR A 440 -10.37 13.33 -1.75
C THR A 440 -11.23 13.26 -3.01
N PRO A 441 -10.80 12.56 -4.06
CA PRO A 441 -11.63 12.29 -5.23
C PRO A 441 -12.95 11.60 -4.87
N LEU A 442 -12.95 10.78 -3.82
CA LEU A 442 -14.14 10.07 -3.33
C LEU A 442 -15.23 11.01 -2.81
N THR A 443 -14.84 12.06 -2.08
CA THR A 443 -15.75 13.04 -1.44
C THR A 443 -16.15 14.18 -2.38
N CYS A 444 -15.67 14.17 -3.63
CA CYS A 444 -15.95 15.19 -4.63
C CYS A 444 -17.44 15.22 -5.03
N ALA A 445 -18.05 16.41 -4.97
CA ALA A 445 -19.48 16.61 -5.26
C ALA A 445 -19.77 16.79 -6.77
N THR A 446 -18.75 16.97 -7.60
CA THR A 446 -18.86 17.05 -9.07
C THR A 446 -19.60 15.84 -9.65
N ARG A 447 -20.62 16.08 -10.49
CA ARG A 447 -21.47 15.05 -11.11
C ARG A 447 -20.74 14.24 -12.18
N TYR A 448 -20.25 14.91 -13.23
CA TYR A 448 -19.66 14.28 -14.42
C TYR A 448 -18.15 14.55 -14.53
N GLY A 449 -17.40 14.17 -13.49
CA GLY A 449 -15.95 14.34 -13.45
C GLY A 449 -15.44 14.58 -12.04
N LEU A 450 -14.34 15.32 -11.95
CA LEU A 450 -13.74 15.74 -10.69
C LEU A 450 -13.41 17.23 -10.71
N CYS A 451 -13.37 17.84 -9.52
CA CYS A 451 -12.80 19.16 -9.35
C CYS A 451 -11.29 19.11 -9.06
N ALA A 452 -10.57 20.15 -9.44
CA ALA A 452 -9.13 20.24 -9.22
C ALA A 452 -8.77 20.15 -7.73
N LYS A 453 -9.51 20.83 -6.84
CA LYS A 453 -9.22 20.81 -5.39
C LYS A 453 -9.39 19.46 -4.70
N CYS A 454 -10.33 18.62 -5.16
CA CYS A 454 -10.50 17.28 -4.61
C CYS A 454 -9.40 16.30 -5.04
N TYR A 455 -8.80 16.51 -6.21
CA TYR A 455 -7.65 15.71 -6.68
C TYR A 455 -6.31 16.24 -6.14
N GLY A 456 -6.20 17.57 -6.04
CA GLY A 456 -5.04 18.31 -5.58
C GLY A 456 -3.96 18.46 -6.66
N ARG A 457 -2.72 18.20 -6.27
CA ARG A 457 -1.53 18.34 -7.11
C ARG A 457 -1.41 17.22 -8.13
N ASP A 458 -1.07 17.58 -9.37
CA ASP A 458 -0.54 16.67 -10.37
C ASP A 458 0.90 16.27 -9.99
N LEU A 459 1.11 14.98 -9.73
CA LEU A 459 2.39 14.43 -9.30
C LEU A 459 3.44 14.45 -10.43
N GLY A 460 3.03 14.46 -11.70
CA GLY A 460 3.92 14.50 -12.84
C GLY A 460 4.54 15.88 -13.07
N ARG A 461 3.75 16.94 -12.91
CA ARG A 461 4.19 18.33 -13.15
C ARG A 461 4.52 19.10 -11.88
N GLY A 462 4.04 18.64 -10.73
CA GLY A 462 4.28 19.30 -9.45
C GLY A 462 3.51 20.61 -9.26
N SER A 463 2.48 20.89 -10.05
CA SER A 463 1.54 22.00 -9.86
C SER A 463 0.15 21.47 -9.50
N MET A 464 -0.78 22.37 -9.17
CA MET A 464 -2.20 22.01 -9.12
C MET A 464 -2.61 21.32 -10.43
N VAL A 465 -3.49 20.33 -10.36
CA VAL A 465 -3.97 19.64 -11.56
C VAL A 465 -4.71 20.62 -12.47
N ASN A 466 -4.41 20.56 -13.78
CA ASN A 466 -5.03 21.42 -14.76
C ASN A 466 -6.45 20.93 -15.10
N SER A 467 -7.34 21.88 -15.41
CA SER A 467 -8.63 21.54 -16.01
C SER A 467 -8.41 20.84 -17.36
N GLY A 468 -9.11 19.73 -17.58
CA GLY A 468 -8.97 18.85 -18.73
C GLY A 468 -8.04 17.66 -18.53
N GLU A 469 -7.31 17.54 -17.42
CA GLU A 469 -6.43 16.39 -17.20
C GLU A 469 -7.25 15.09 -17.02
N ALA A 470 -6.90 14.04 -17.76
CA ALA A 470 -7.58 12.74 -17.74
C ALA A 470 -7.11 11.87 -16.57
N VAL A 471 -7.41 12.31 -15.34
CA VAL A 471 -6.94 11.70 -14.09
C VAL A 471 -7.35 10.24 -13.92
N GLY A 472 -8.47 9.81 -14.50
CA GLY A 472 -8.88 8.41 -14.49
C GLY A 472 -7.90 7.48 -15.19
N VAL A 473 -7.48 7.84 -16.41
CA VAL A 473 -6.49 7.07 -17.19
C VAL A 473 -5.14 7.05 -16.48
N ILE A 474 -4.72 8.19 -15.92
CA ILE A 474 -3.47 8.32 -15.15
C ILE A 474 -3.50 7.39 -13.93
N ALA A 475 -4.61 7.35 -13.19
CA ALA A 475 -4.78 6.48 -12.03
C ALA A 475 -4.71 5.00 -12.40
N ALA A 476 -5.41 4.59 -13.46
CA ALA A 476 -5.38 3.22 -13.94
C ALA A 476 -3.98 2.77 -14.39
N GLN A 477 -3.24 3.62 -15.10
CA GLN A 477 -1.86 3.34 -15.52
C GLN A 477 -0.90 3.30 -14.33
N SER A 478 -1.07 4.22 -13.36
CA SER A 478 -0.24 4.30 -12.16
C SER A 478 -0.37 3.08 -11.24
N ILE A 479 -1.45 2.31 -11.38
CA ILE A 479 -1.67 1.04 -10.67
C ILE A 479 -1.22 -0.15 -11.53
N GLY A 480 -1.59 -0.13 -12.82
CA GLY A 480 -1.38 -1.24 -13.74
C GLY A 480 0.07 -1.45 -14.21
N GLU A 481 0.79 -0.36 -14.51
CA GLU A 481 2.19 -0.44 -14.95
C GLU A 481 3.08 -1.05 -13.85
N PRO A 482 3.05 -0.56 -12.59
CA PRO A 482 3.84 -1.18 -11.53
C PRO A 482 3.35 -2.59 -11.21
N GLY A 483 2.04 -2.88 -11.36
CA GLY A 483 1.48 -4.22 -11.23
C GLY A 483 2.14 -5.23 -12.16
N THR A 484 2.50 -4.79 -13.37
CA THR A 484 3.21 -5.63 -14.34
C THR A 484 4.66 -5.83 -13.90
N GLN A 485 5.31 -4.79 -13.38
CA GLN A 485 6.65 -4.90 -12.79
C GLN A 485 6.69 -5.87 -11.60
N LEU A 486 5.64 -5.97 -10.78
CA LEU A 486 5.57 -6.93 -9.67
C LEU A 486 5.74 -8.37 -10.17
N THR A 487 5.06 -8.68 -11.28
CA THR A 487 5.15 -10.02 -11.90
C THR A 487 6.53 -10.28 -12.50
N MET A 488 7.18 -9.25 -13.04
CA MET A 488 8.52 -9.36 -13.63
C MET A 488 9.65 -9.41 -12.59
N ARG A 489 9.60 -8.65 -11.48
CA ARG A 489 10.65 -8.65 -10.44
C ARG A 489 10.78 -9.99 -9.71
N THR A 490 9.71 -10.78 -9.70
CA THR A 490 9.72 -12.17 -9.21
C THR A 490 10.77 -13.03 -9.92
N PHE A 491 11.14 -12.69 -11.16
CA PHE A 491 12.20 -13.34 -11.94
C PHE A 491 13.54 -13.43 -11.22
N HIS A 492 13.95 -12.40 -10.47
CA HIS A 492 15.27 -12.35 -9.83
C HIS A 492 15.35 -13.08 -8.48
N ILE A 493 14.20 -13.34 -7.87
CA ILE A 493 14.09 -14.05 -6.58
C ILE A 493 13.68 -15.52 -6.83
N GLY A 494 13.10 -15.83 -7.99
CA GLY A 494 12.60 -17.13 -8.43
C GLY A 494 13.60 -18.26 -8.24
N GLY A 495 13.57 -18.88 -7.07
CA GLY A 495 14.49 -19.91 -6.66
C GLY A 495 14.80 -19.85 -5.18
N ALA A 496 15.20 -18.70 -4.63
CA ALA A 496 15.61 -18.57 -3.23
C ALA A 496 14.42 -18.26 -2.32
N ALA A 497 14.09 -19.19 -1.42
CA ALA A 497 13.08 -18.98 -0.41
C ALA A 497 13.72 -18.31 0.82
N SER A 498 13.15 -17.19 1.27
CA SER A 498 13.49 -16.52 2.52
C SER A 498 12.22 -16.43 3.34
N ARG A 499 12.20 -17.08 4.51
CA ARG A 499 11.07 -17.01 5.43
C ARG A 499 11.31 -15.82 6.37
N ALA A 500 10.36 -14.89 6.45
CA ALA A 500 10.40 -13.89 7.52
C ALA A 500 10.08 -14.57 8.86
N ALA A 501 10.87 -14.30 9.89
CA ALA A 501 10.62 -14.83 11.23
C ALA A 501 9.28 -14.27 11.76
N VAL A 502 8.42 -15.15 12.30
CA VAL A 502 7.15 -14.72 12.91
C VAL A 502 7.46 -14.04 14.23
N ALA A 503 6.96 -12.81 14.42
CA ALA A 503 7.17 -12.06 15.65
C ALA A 503 6.48 -12.76 16.85
N SER A 504 7.25 -13.03 17.90
CA SER A 504 6.81 -13.62 19.18
C SER A 504 6.74 -12.62 20.33
N SER A 505 7.14 -11.37 20.08
CA SER A 505 7.12 -10.30 21.06
C SER A 505 7.01 -8.94 20.38
N VAL A 506 6.56 -7.95 21.15
CA VAL A 506 6.54 -6.53 20.75
C VAL A 506 7.54 -5.80 21.63
N GLU A 507 8.39 -5.00 21.02
CA GLU A 507 9.35 -4.13 21.70
C GLU A 507 9.03 -2.66 21.39
N ALA A 508 9.22 -1.79 22.38
CA ALA A 508 9.12 -0.35 22.22
C ALA A 508 10.29 0.19 21.39
N LYS A 509 10.03 1.06 20.42
CA LYS A 509 11.09 1.65 19.58
C LYS A 509 11.51 3.04 20.08
N SER A 510 10.69 3.64 20.92
CA SER A 510 10.79 5.00 21.42
C SER A 510 10.76 5.03 22.94
N ASN A 511 11.40 6.06 23.50
CA ASN A 511 11.25 6.38 24.91
C ASN A 511 9.88 7.04 25.13
N GLY A 512 9.23 6.70 26.24
CA GLY A 512 7.95 7.29 26.62
C GLY A 512 7.30 6.57 27.79
N THR A 513 6.07 6.96 28.10
CA THR A 513 5.23 6.36 29.13
C THR A 513 4.19 5.45 28.49
N VAL A 514 4.12 4.20 28.96
CA VAL A 514 3.13 3.23 28.48
C VAL A 514 1.73 3.63 28.95
N ARG A 515 0.76 3.59 28.04
CA ARG A 515 -0.68 3.77 28.29
C ARG A 515 -1.47 2.64 27.66
N PHE A 516 -2.46 2.13 28.36
CA PHE A 516 -3.40 1.16 27.80
C PHE A 516 -4.65 1.86 27.27
N THR A 517 -5.17 1.40 26.13
CA THR A 517 -6.46 1.91 25.63
C THR A 517 -7.60 1.51 26.55
N ALA A 518 -8.71 2.26 26.51
CA ALA A 518 -9.91 1.94 27.30
C ALA A 518 -10.51 0.56 26.97
N THR A 519 -10.23 0.02 25.78
CA THR A 519 -10.63 -1.32 25.34
C THR A 519 -9.73 -2.43 25.89
N MET A 520 -8.58 -2.09 26.46
CA MET A 520 -7.60 -3.02 27.01
C MET A 520 -8.12 -3.63 28.31
N ARG A 521 -8.42 -4.92 28.28
CA ARG A 521 -8.79 -5.71 29.45
C ARG A 521 -7.68 -6.73 29.69
N TYR A 522 -7.20 -6.80 30.93
CA TYR A 522 -6.19 -7.76 31.34
C TYR A 522 -6.53 -8.34 32.70
N VAL A 523 -6.07 -9.56 32.95
CA VAL A 523 -6.20 -10.25 34.22
C VAL A 523 -4.82 -10.56 34.79
N THR A 524 -4.69 -10.57 36.11
CA THR A 524 -3.41 -10.90 36.77
C THR A 524 -3.45 -12.36 37.20
N ASN A 525 -2.52 -13.16 36.70
CA ASN A 525 -2.41 -14.57 37.05
C ASN A 525 -1.85 -14.74 38.47
N GLY A 526 -2.00 -15.91 39.10
CA GLY A 526 -1.43 -16.24 40.40
C GLY A 526 0.09 -16.10 40.49
N LYS A 527 0.79 -16.04 39.34
CA LYS A 527 2.24 -15.75 39.22
C LYS A 527 2.58 -14.25 39.20
N GLY A 528 1.58 -13.36 39.20
CA GLY A 528 1.76 -11.91 39.13
C GLY A 528 1.94 -11.35 37.72
N GLU A 529 1.83 -12.18 36.68
CA GLU A 529 1.89 -11.78 35.27
C GLU A 529 0.54 -11.22 34.80
N GLN A 530 0.55 -10.15 34.01
CA GLN A 530 -0.66 -9.56 33.43
C GLN A 530 -0.91 -10.17 32.05
N ILE A 531 -2.08 -10.78 31.87
CA ILE A 531 -2.45 -11.45 30.61
C ILE A 531 -3.61 -10.72 29.97
N VAL A 532 -3.49 -10.43 28.68
CA VAL A 532 -4.49 -9.69 27.92
C VAL A 532 -5.70 -10.58 27.61
N ILE A 533 -6.89 -10.13 27.98
CA ILE A 533 -8.18 -10.79 27.68
C ILE A 533 -9.01 -10.03 26.64
N SER A 534 -8.62 -8.80 26.29
CA SER A 534 -9.20 -8.05 25.16
C SER A 534 -8.56 -8.45 23.82
N ARG A 535 -9.37 -8.58 22.77
CA ARG A 535 -8.90 -8.82 21.39
C ARG A 535 -8.52 -7.55 20.62
N SER A 536 -9.08 -6.42 21.03
CA SER A 536 -8.85 -5.06 20.54
C SER A 536 -8.05 -4.23 21.54
N GLY A 537 -7.22 -4.91 22.33
CA GLY A 537 -6.33 -4.29 23.29
C GLY A 537 -5.11 -3.67 22.60
N GLU A 538 -4.85 -2.40 22.89
CA GLU A 538 -3.72 -1.68 22.33
C GLU A 538 -2.88 -1.07 23.44
N VAL A 539 -1.56 -1.13 23.25
CA VAL A 539 -0.57 -0.50 24.11
C VAL A 539 -0.04 0.71 23.36
N LEU A 540 -0.25 1.87 23.96
CA LEU A 540 0.21 3.17 23.49
C LEU A 540 1.49 3.54 24.23
N ILE A 541 2.44 4.15 23.53
CA ILE A 541 3.58 4.81 24.16
C ILE A 541 3.38 6.29 23.96
N THR A 542 3.23 7.01 25.06
CA THR A 542 3.02 8.46 25.07
C THR A 542 4.28 9.20 25.44
N ASP A 543 4.45 10.42 24.95
CA ASP A 543 5.50 11.32 25.44
C ASP A 543 5.11 11.96 26.79
N ASP A 544 5.99 12.82 27.30
CA ASP A 544 5.77 13.53 28.58
C ASP A 544 4.58 14.51 28.53
N TYR A 545 4.08 14.85 27.33
CA TYR A 545 2.94 15.72 27.09
C TYR A 545 1.65 14.95 26.77
N GLY A 546 1.67 13.61 26.84
CA GLY A 546 0.52 12.76 26.55
C GLY A 546 0.25 12.54 25.06
N ARG A 547 1.16 12.92 24.16
CA ARG A 547 1.05 12.66 22.71
C ARG A 547 1.41 11.21 22.41
N GLU A 548 0.66 10.56 21.54
CA GLU A 548 0.91 9.18 21.14
C GLU A 548 2.10 9.09 20.18
N ARG A 549 3.14 8.33 20.56
CA ARG A 549 4.30 8.05 19.70
C ARG A 549 4.23 6.70 19.02
N GLU A 550 3.76 5.68 19.74
CA GLU A 550 3.61 4.34 19.21
C GLU A 550 2.27 3.75 19.61
N ARG A 551 1.71 2.96 18.71
CA ARG A 551 0.51 2.16 18.94
C ARG A 551 0.81 0.73 18.55
N HIS A 552 0.69 -0.17 19.52
CA HIS A 552 0.95 -1.60 19.36
C HIS A 552 -0.31 -2.38 19.69
N LYS A 553 -0.83 -3.10 18.70
CA LYS A 553 -1.93 -4.03 18.92
C LYS A 553 -1.40 -5.30 19.60
N VAL A 554 -2.01 -5.68 20.71
CA VAL A 554 -1.58 -6.85 21.49
C VAL A 554 -2.61 -7.98 21.33
N PRO A 555 -2.21 -9.20 20.94
CA PRO A 555 -3.15 -10.29 20.73
C PRO A 555 -3.71 -10.82 22.06
N TYR A 556 -4.89 -11.44 21.98
CA TYR A 556 -5.51 -12.13 23.11
C TYR A 556 -4.58 -13.22 23.66
N GLY A 557 -4.42 -13.24 24.98
CA GLY A 557 -3.55 -14.17 25.68
C GLY A 557 -2.07 -13.84 25.66
N ALA A 558 -1.68 -12.69 25.12
CA ALA A 558 -0.33 -12.18 25.29
C ALA A 558 -0.06 -11.84 26.76
N THR A 559 1.18 -12.07 27.18
CA THR A 559 1.68 -11.69 28.50
C THR A 559 2.29 -10.30 28.42
N LEU A 560 1.74 -9.35 29.17
CA LEU A 560 2.27 -7.99 29.30
C LEU A 560 3.47 -8.01 30.24
N VAL A 561 4.60 -7.50 29.75
CA VAL A 561 5.82 -7.33 30.53
C VAL A 561 5.84 -5.97 31.23
N VAL A 562 5.11 -4.99 30.67
CA VAL A 562 5.02 -3.62 31.18
C VAL A 562 3.67 -3.34 31.85
N LYS A 563 3.65 -2.37 32.77
CA LYS A 563 2.45 -1.89 33.45
C LYS A 563 2.02 -0.52 32.90
N ASP A 564 0.73 -0.21 33.03
CA ASP A 564 0.21 1.12 32.69
C ASP A 564 0.90 2.22 33.52
N GLY A 565 1.29 3.30 32.84
CA GLY A 565 2.01 4.44 33.43
C GLY A 565 3.51 4.22 33.64
N LEU A 566 4.09 3.09 33.21
CA LEU A 566 5.53 2.85 33.32
C LEU A 566 6.30 3.66 32.27
N ALA A 567 7.32 4.40 32.71
CA ALA A 567 8.29 5.03 31.82
C ALA A 567 9.28 3.97 31.30
N ILE A 568 9.39 3.87 29.97
CA ILE A 568 10.20 2.86 29.29
C ILE A 568 11.24 3.51 28.36
N LYS A 569 12.31 2.76 28.09
CA LYS A 569 13.31 3.10 27.07
C LYS A 569 13.07 2.28 25.81
N ALA A 570 13.52 2.81 24.67
CA ALA A 570 13.59 2.07 23.42
C ALA A 570 14.33 0.73 23.62
N GLY A 571 13.78 -0.34 23.06
CA GLY A 571 14.23 -1.72 23.20
C GLY A 571 13.57 -2.51 24.34
N THR A 572 12.65 -1.91 25.12
CA THR A 572 11.95 -2.64 26.19
C THR A 572 10.82 -3.48 25.60
N ALA A 573 10.78 -4.78 25.90
CA ALA A 573 9.67 -5.66 25.53
C ALA A 573 8.37 -5.22 26.22
N LEU A 574 7.32 -4.98 25.43
CA LEU A 574 5.97 -4.60 25.88
C LEU A 574 5.14 -5.84 26.21
N ALA A 575 5.11 -6.80 25.28
CA ALA A 575 4.30 -8.01 25.38
C ALA A 575 4.97 -9.20 24.69
N THR A 576 4.73 -10.41 25.20
CA THR A 576 5.24 -11.68 24.66
C THR A 576 4.11 -12.69 24.48
N TRP A 577 4.20 -13.52 23.45
CA TRP A 577 3.22 -14.59 23.20
C TRP A 577 3.83 -15.74 22.39
N ASP A 578 3.13 -16.87 22.35
CA ASP A 578 3.45 -17.99 21.46
C ASP A 578 2.82 -17.74 20.08
N PRO A 579 3.61 -17.57 19.00
CA PRO A 579 3.08 -17.30 17.67
C PRO A 579 2.41 -18.51 17.02
N LEU A 580 2.62 -19.72 17.53
CA LEU A 580 2.11 -20.97 16.94
C LEU A 580 0.81 -21.44 17.59
N THR A 581 0.44 -20.88 18.74
CA THR A 581 -0.76 -21.28 19.47
C THR A 581 -1.56 -20.09 19.98
N ARG A 582 -2.89 -20.15 19.81
CA ARG A 582 -3.83 -19.22 20.46
C ARG A 582 -4.33 -19.86 21.77
N PRO A 583 -4.02 -19.29 22.95
CA PRO A 583 -4.51 -19.84 24.22
C PRO A 583 -5.99 -19.49 24.42
N ILE A 584 -6.72 -20.35 25.13
CA ILE A 584 -8.05 -20.08 25.70
C ILE A 584 -7.87 -19.90 27.19
N ILE A 585 -8.27 -18.74 27.74
CA ILE A 585 -7.94 -18.33 29.10
C ILE A 585 -9.21 -18.13 29.92
N THR A 586 -9.17 -18.50 31.20
CA THR A 586 -10.26 -18.24 32.14
C THR A 586 -10.14 -16.88 32.83
N GLU A 587 -11.24 -16.14 32.92
CA GLU A 587 -11.34 -14.89 33.68
C GLU A 587 -11.64 -15.12 35.17
N TYR A 588 -12.11 -16.32 35.53
CA TYR A 588 -12.55 -16.65 36.87
C TYR A 588 -11.74 -17.82 37.45
N ALA A 589 -11.49 -17.78 38.75
CA ALA A 589 -10.93 -18.91 39.48
C ALA A 589 -12.04 -19.88 39.88
N GLY A 590 -11.71 -21.17 39.93
CA GLY A 590 -12.63 -22.21 40.36
C GLY A 590 -12.12 -23.60 40.05
N THR A 591 -12.90 -24.60 40.42
CA THR A 591 -12.65 -26.00 40.04
C THR A 591 -13.26 -26.27 38.68
N VAL A 592 -12.44 -26.74 37.74
CA VAL A 592 -12.87 -27.13 36.38
C VAL A 592 -13.77 -28.34 36.46
N LYS A 593 -14.95 -28.25 35.85
CA LYS A 593 -15.86 -29.37 35.61
C LYS A 593 -16.14 -29.50 34.12
N PHE A 594 -15.83 -30.65 33.55
CA PHE A 594 -16.11 -30.94 32.15
C PHE A 594 -17.59 -31.23 31.92
N GLU A 595 -18.13 -30.62 30.87
CA GLU A 595 -19.47 -30.87 30.35
C GLU A 595 -19.34 -31.26 28.88
N ASN A 596 -19.88 -32.42 28.51
CA ASN A 596 -19.81 -32.95 27.14
C ASN A 596 -18.38 -33.19 26.61
N VAL A 597 -17.43 -33.55 27.48
CA VAL A 597 -16.07 -33.96 27.11
C VAL A 597 -15.97 -35.48 27.18
N GLU A 598 -16.45 -36.16 26.13
CA GLU A 598 -16.48 -37.62 26.04
C GLU A 598 -15.48 -38.10 24.99
N GLU A 599 -14.60 -39.02 25.40
CA GLU A 599 -13.57 -39.62 24.55
C GLU A 599 -14.21 -40.42 23.40
N GLY A 600 -13.81 -40.12 22.16
CA GLY A 600 -14.35 -40.72 20.93
C GLY A 600 -15.59 -40.03 20.37
N VAL A 601 -16.27 -39.18 21.15
CA VAL A 601 -17.50 -38.48 20.73
C VAL A 601 -17.25 -36.98 20.50
N THR A 602 -16.66 -36.28 21.48
CA THR A 602 -16.36 -34.84 21.40
C THR A 602 -14.87 -34.54 21.44
N VAL A 603 -14.08 -35.38 22.09
CA VAL A 603 -12.62 -35.28 22.12
C VAL A 603 -11.99 -36.59 21.68
N ALA A 604 -10.90 -36.52 20.91
CA ALA A 604 -10.05 -37.66 20.63
C ALA A 604 -8.78 -37.53 21.46
N LYS A 605 -8.39 -38.63 22.10
CA LYS A 605 -7.10 -38.73 22.76
C LYS A 605 -6.04 -38.88 21.69
N GLN A 606 -5.32 -37.80 21.41
CA GLN A 606 -4.12 -37.85 20.60
C GLN A 606 -2.99 -38.25 21.54
N ILE A 607 -2.64 -39.52 21.46
CA ILE A 607 -1.45 -40.04 22.07
C ILE A 607 -0.33 -39.63 21.13
N ASP A 608 0.57 -38.79 21.63
CA ASP A 608 1.85 -38.61 20.99
C ASP A 608 2.56 -39.97 21.03
N GLU A 609 2.74 -40.60 19.87
CA GLU A 609 3.24 -41.98 19.71
C GLU A 609 4.60 -42.19 20.38
N VAL A 610 5.26 -41.10 20.78
CA VAL A 610 6.62 -41.15 21.30
C VAL A 610 6.73 -40.68 22.74
N THR A 611 6.14 -39.55 23.12
CA THR A 611 6.20 -39.11 24.52
C THR A 611 5.27 -39.93 25.42
N GLY A 612 4.30 -40.65 24.84
CA GLY A 612 3.27 -41.37 25.57
C GLY A 612 2.31 -40.45 26.33
N LEU A 613 2.49 -39.13 26.21
CA LEU A 613 1.59 -38.13 26.77
C LEU A 613 0.34 -38.06 25.90
N SER A 614 -0.79 -38.27 26.55
CA SER A 614 -2.07 -38.17 25.91
C SER A 614 -2.64 -36.76 26.06
N THR A 615 -2.84 -36.08 24.94
CA THR A 615 -3.51 -34.78 24.90
C THR A 615 -4.90 -34.97 24.33
N LEU A 616 -5.91 -34.32 24.93
CA LEU A 616 -7.28 -34.37 24.42
C LEU A 616 -7.44 -33.30 23.34
N VAL A 617 -7.75 -33.72 22.11
CA VAL A 617 -8.00 -32.85 20.96
C VAL A 617 -9.49 -32.82 20.69
N VAL A 618 -10.09 -31.64 20.58
CA VAL A 618 -11.50 -31.51 20.22
C VAL A 618 -11.72 -31.89 18.75
N ILE A 619 -12.63 -32.82 18.49
CA ILE A 619 -12.91 -33.34 17.15
C ILE A 619 -14.24 -32.82 16.57
N ASP A 620 -14.28 -32.65 15.25
CA ASP A 620 -15.48 -32.19 14.53
C ASP A 620 -16.58 -33.27 14.47
N ALA A 621 -17.82 -32.81 14.36
CA ALA A 621 -19.01 -33.64 14.20
C ALA A 621 -19.01 -34.48 12.91
N LYS A 622 -18.25 -34.11 11.88
CA LYS A 622 -18.14 -34.86 10.62
C LYS A 622 -17.44 -36.22 10.75
N ARG A 623 -16.64 -36.44 11.79
CA ARG A 623 -16.04 -37.75 12.11
C ARG A 623 -16.99 -38.67 12.91
N ARG A 624 -18.22 -38.23 13.21
CA ARG A 624 -19.19 -38.97 14.04
C ARG A 624 -20.04 -39.92 13.19
N GLY A 625 -20.47 -41.04 13.80
CA GLY A 625 -21.55 -41.86 13.27
C GLY A 625 -22.90 -41.11 13.26
N PRO A 626 -23.86 -41.47 12.39
CA PRO A 626 -25.03 -40.65 12.06
C PRO A 626 -26.09 -40.44 13.16
N SER A 627 -25.90 -40.92 14.39
CA SER A 627 -26.96 -41.02 15.43
C SER A 627 -26.81 -40.14 16.68
N THR A 628 -25.75 -39.33 16.82
CA THR A 628 -25.48 -38.60 18.09
C THR A 628 -25.68 -37.08 17.94
N LYS A 629 -26.44 -36.46 18.86
CA LYS A 629 -26.68 -35.00 18.90
C LYS A 629 -25.35 -34.23 18.88
N ALA A 630 -25.31 -33.10 18.16
CA ALA A 630 -24.10 -32.31 18.01
C ALA A 630 -23.82 -31.46 19.26
N VAL A 631 -23.28 -32.07 20.31
CA VAL A 631 -22.92 -31.37 21.55
C VAL A 631 -21.47 -30.88 21.48
N ARG A 632 -21.20 -29.70 22.05
CA ARG A 632 -19.87 -29.09 22.14
C ARG A 632 -19.25 -29.37 23.51
N PRO A 633 -17.95 -29.71 23.57
CA PRO A 633 -17.24 -29.83 24.85
C PRO A 633 -17.09 -28.44 25.49
N GLN A 634 -17.49 -28.33 26.76
CA GLN A 634 -17.43 -27.10 27.54
C GLN A 634 -16.84 -27.35 28.92
N VAL A 635 -16.29 -26.30 29.51
CA VAL A 635 -15.86 -26.25 30.91
C VAL A 635 -16.79 -25.33 31.68
N LYS A 636 -17.28 -25.83 32.82
CA LYS A 636 -17.86 -25.00 33.87
C LYS A 636 -16.86 -24.80 34.99
N LEU A 637 -16.96 -23.68 35.69
CA LEU A 637 -16.19 -23.40 36.89
C LEU A 637 -17.10 -23.50 38.12
N LEU A 638 -16.66 -24.27 39.11
CA LEU A 638 -17.30 -24.38 40.42
C LEU A 638 -16.54 -23.57 41.46
N ASN A 639 -17.26 -22.89 42.35
CA ASN A 639 -16.69 -22.24 43.52
C ASN A 639 -16.36 -23.26 44.63
N ASP A 640 -15.71 -22.82 45.72
CA ASP A 640 -15.34 -23.68 46.85
C ASP A 640 -16.56 -24.32 47.58
N LYS A 641 -17.78 -23.85 47.30
CA LYS A 641 -19.05 -24.40 47.82
C LYS A 641 -19.72 -25.38 46.85
N GLY A 642 -19.12 -25.66 45.69
CA GLY A 642 -19.66 -26.56 44.66
C GLY A 642 -20.79 -25.94 43.82
N GLU A 643 -21.01 -24.63 43.91
CA GLU A 643 -21.98 -23.89 43.09
C GLU A 643 -21.29 -23.31 41.84
N GLU A 644 -22.05 -23.14 40.76
CA GLU A 644 -21.54 -22.61 39.50
C GLU A 644 -21.11 -21.14 39.66
N VAL A 645 -19.91 -20.80 39.19
CA VAL A 645 -19.43 -19.42 39.16
C VAL A 645 -20.28 -18.65 38.15
N LYS A 646 -21.00 -17.63 38.61
CA LYS A 646 -21.81 -16.74 37.78
C LYS A 646 -20.98 -15.55 37.28
N ILE A 647 -21.29 -15.07 36.08
CA ILE A 647 -20.70 -13.85 35.52
C ILE A 647 -21.12 -12.65 36.39
N ALA A 648 -20.20 -11.74 36.70
CA ALA A 648 -20.50 -10.57 37.53
C ALA A 648 -21.62 -9.71 36.89
N GLY A 649 -22.78 -9.65 37.56
CA GLY A 649 -23.94 -8.87 37.11
C GLY A 649 -25.01 -9.64 36.32
N THR A 650 -24.84 -10.95 36.04
CA THR A 650 -25.87 -11.78 35.38
C THR A 650 -26.15 -13.08 36.13
N GLU A 651 -27.32 -13.68 35.88
CA GLU A 651 -27.71 -15.00 36.40
C GLU A 651 -27.01 -16.16 35.66
N HIS A 652 -26.25 -15.88 34.60
CA HIS A 652 -25.62 -16.87 33.74
C HIS A 652 -24.34 -17.44 34.37
N ALA A 653 -24.23 -18.77 34.34
CA ALA A 653 -23.02 -19.48 34.74
C ALA A 653 -21.89 -19.29 33.70
N VAL A 654 -20.65 -19.18 34.17
CA VAL A 654 -19.46 -19.10 33.32
C VAL A 654 -19.25 -20.46 32.64
N THR A 655 -19.61 -20.54 31.36
CA THR A 655 -19.36 -21.71 30.51
C THR A 655 -18.38 -21.35 29.40
N ILE A 656 -17.28 -22.08 29.32
CA ILE A 656 -16.23 -21.87 28.31
C ILE A 656 -16.22 -23.06 27.37
N GLY A 657 -16.69 -22.86 26.14
CA GLY A 657 -16.67 -23.89 25.11
C GLY A 657 -15.30 -24.05 24.44
N PHE A 658 -14.87 -25.30 24.21
CA PHE A 658 -13.68 -25.57 23.43
C PHE A 658 -14.01 -25.66 21.94
N GLN A 659 -13.14 -25.06 21.11
CA GLN A 659 -13.27 -25.07 19.66
C GLN A 659 -12.67 -26.34 19.05
N VAL A 660 -13.11 -26.70 17.85
CA VAL A 660 -12.57 -27.85 17.11
C VAL A 660 -11.07 -27.65 16.85
N GLY A 661 -10.28 -28.69 17.07
CA GLY A 661 -8.82 -28.63 16.96
C GLY A 661 -8.10 -28.05 18.18
N ALA A 662 -8.83 -27.58 19.21
CA ALA A 662 -8.22 -27.15 20.46
C ALA A 662 -7.62 -28.35 21.22
N LEU A 663 -6.40 -28.15 21.71
CA LEU A 663 -5.68 -29.04 22.60
C LEU A 663 -6.02 -28.67 24.04
N ILE A 664 -6.80 -29.51 24.73
CA ILE A 664 -7.19 -29.27 26.12
C ILE A 664 -5.99 -29.59 27.02
N THR A 665 -5.55 -28.59 27.80
CA THR A 665 -4.39 -28.70 28.69
C THR A 665 -4.77 -29.00 30.14
N VAL A 666 -6.00 -28.69 30.55
CA VAL A 666 -6.51 -28.90 31.91
C VAL A 666 -7.18 -30.27 32.08
N LYS A 667 -7.27 -30.74 33.33
CA LYS A 667 -7.98 -31.97 33.71
C LYS A 667 -9.29 -31.66 34.42
N ASP A 668 -10.23 -32.60 34.36
CA ASP A 668 -11.48 -32.53 35.14
C ASP A 668 -11.16 -32.53 36.64
N GLY A 669 -11.79 -31.64 37.40
CA GLY A 669 -11.52 -31.43 38.83
C GLY A 669 -10.26 -30.62 39.17
N GLN A 670 -9.50 -30.13 38.17
CA GLN A 670 -8.35 -29.27 38.41
C GLN A 670 -8.80 -27.89 38.93
N GLN A 671 -8.13 -27.40 39.98
CA GLN A 671 -8.33 -26.04 40.46
C GLN A 671 -7.54 -25.08 39.55
N VAL A 672 -8.24 -24.14 38.92
CA VAL A 672 -7.65 -23.13 38.04
C VAL A 672 -7.71 -21.75 38.68
N THR A 673 -6.66 -20.98 38.44
CA THR A 673 -6.55 -19.58 38.84
C THR A 673 -6.97 -18.65 37.70
N VAL A 674 -7.28 -17.40 38.03
CA VAL A 674 -7.57 -16.36 37.02
C VAL A 674 -6.39 -16.24 36.06
N GLY A 675 -6.63 -16.19 34.76
CA GLY A 675 -5.56 -16.07 33.75
C GLY A 675 -4.88 -17.40 33.37
N GLU A 676 -5.36 -18.54 33.85
CA GLU A 676 -4.81 -19.85 33.49
C GLU A 676 -5.33 -20.34 32.12
N VAL A 677 -4.46 -21.03 31.37
CA VAL A 677 -4.76 -21.52 30.01
C VAL A 677 -5.49 -22.86 30.08
N LEU A 678 -6.74 -22.88 29.62
CA LEU A 678 -7.60 -24.07 29.59
C LEU A 678 -7.31 -24.97 28.39
N ALA A 679 -7.04 -24.36 27.23
CA ALA A 679 -6.71 -25.08 26.00
C ALA A 679 -5.85 -24.20 25.07
N ARG A 680 -5.18 -24.83 24.10
CA ARG A 680 -4.41 -24.15 23.06
C ARG A 680 -4.91 -24.55 21.69
N ILE A 681 -5.14 -23.59 20.82
CA ILE A 681 -5.49 -23.84 19.42
C ILE A 681 -4.21 -23.69 18.61
N PRO A 682 -3.65 -24.76 18.02
CA PRO A 682 -2.55 -24.65 17.08
C PRO A 682 -3.06 -23.88 15.86
N THR A 683 -2.43 -22.74 15.58
CA THR A 683 -2.69 -22.02 14.33
C THR A 683 -1.82 -22.65 13.25
N GLU A 684 -2.42 -23.08 12.15
CA GLU A 684 -1.63 -23.40 10.95
C GLU A 684 -0.79 -22.17 10.63
N SER A 685 0.54 -22.33 10.69
CA SER A 685 1.49 -21.28 10.37
C SER A 685 1.06 -20.64 9.07
N GLN A 686 0.80 -19.33 9.08
CA GLN A 686 0.40 -18.58 7.90
C GLN A 686 1.17 -19.12 6.70
N LYS A 687 0.45 -19.70 5.73
CA LYS A 687 1.05 -19.98 4.43
C LYS A 687 1.80 -18.73 4.04
N THR A 688 3.10 -18.86 3.77
CA THR A 688 3.96 -17.74 3.38
C THR A 688 3.15 -16.84 2.47
N ARG A 689 2.91 -15.56 2.87
CA ARG A 689 2.27 -14.57 2.01
C ARG A 689 3.16 -14.48 0.78
N ASP A 690 2.79 -15.27 -0.21
CA ASP A 690 3.65 -15.51 -1.35
C ASP A 690 3.68 -14.20 -2.13
N ILE A 691 4.89 -13.65 -2.28
CA ILE A 691 5.20 -12.51 -3.14
C ILE A 691 4.53 -12.71 -4.52
N THR A 692 4.40 -13.96 -4.97
CA THR A 692 3.82 -14.30 -6.27
C THR A 692 2.28 -14.25 -6.34
N GLY A 693 1.58 -14.10 -5.21
CA GLY A 693 0.11 -14.06 -5.12
C GLY A 693 -0.51 -12.67 -5.03
N GLY A 694 0.29 -11.60 -5.01
CA GLY A 694 -0.17 -10.23 -4.76
C GLY A 694 -1.17 -9.70 -5.80
N LEU A 695 -0.89 -9.86 -7.09
CA LEU A 695 -1.74 -9.30 -8.16
C LEU A 695 -3.15 -9.93 -8.23
N PRO A 696 -3.33 -11.27 -8.13
CA PRO A 696 -4.65 -11.86 -8.00
C PRO A 696 -5.47 -11.27 -6.85
N ARG A 697 -4.84 -10.99 -5.70
CA ARG A 697 -5.51 -10.36 -4.56
C ARG A 697 -5.98 -8.94 -4.88
N VAL A 698 -5.14 -8.13 -5.53
CA VAL A 698 -5.52 -6.78 -6.00
C VAL A 698 -6.70 -6.86 -6.98
N ALA A 699 -6.68 -7.82 -7.90
CA ALA A 699 -7.79 -8.04 -8.83
C ALA A 699 -9.08 -8.48 -8.11
N GLU A 700 -9.00 -9.34 -7.09
CA GLU A 700 -10.16 -9.73 -6.28
C GLU A 700 -10.79 -8.55 -5.55
N LEU A 701 -9.97 -7.65 -5.00
CA LEU A 701 -10.42 -6.43 -4.32
C LEU A 701 -11.14 -5.49 -5.28
N PHE A 702 -10.57 -5.21 -6.47
CA PHE A 702 -11.22 -4.35 -7.46
C PHE A 702 -12.43 -5.00 -8.15
N GLU A 703 -12.53 -6.33 -8.18
CA GLU A 703 -13.73 -7.04 -8.63
C GLU A 703 -14.81 -7.13 -7.54
N ALA A 704 -14.58 -6.57 -6.35
CA ALA A 704 -15.49 -6.58 -5.21
C ALA A 704 -16.07 -7.97 -4.93
N ARG A 705 -15.24 -9.02 -5.08
CA ARG A 705 -15.67 -10.40 -4.89
C ARG A 705 -15.68 -10.72 -3.40
N SER A 706 -16.80 -11.25 -2.92
CA SER A 706 -16.88 -11.83 -1.60
C SER A 706 -15.83 -12.94 -1.44
N PRO A 707 -14.97 -12.86 -0.41
CA PRO A 707 -14.01 -13.93 -0.13
C PRO A 707 -14.71 -15.27 0.07
N LYS A 708 -14.11 -16.37 -0.41
CA LYS A 708 -14.69 -17.72 -0.24
C LYS A 708 -14.91 -18.09 1.23
N ASP A 709 -14.02 -17.62 2.10
CA ASP A 709 -14.10 -17.79 3.54
C ASP A 709 -14.27 -16.43 4.24
N ALA A 710 -15.30 -15.68 3.86
CA ALA A 710 -15.54 -14.35 4.42
C ALA A 710 -15.82 -14.38 5.92
N GLY A 711 -15.18 -13.48 6.66
CA GLY A 711 -15.56 -13.16 8.04
C GLY A 711 -16.94 -12.50 8.08
N MET A 712 -17.56 -12.47 9.25
CA MET A 712 -18.85 -11.82 9.48
C MET A 712 -18.67 -10.67 10.46
N LEU A 713 -19.20 -9.50 10.10
CA LEU A 713 -19.21 -8.30 10.94
C LEU A 713 -20.52 -8.20 11.75
N ALA A 714 -20.47 -7.56 12.90
CA ALA A 714 -21.65 -7.26 13.70
C ALA A 714 -22.53 -6.20 13.02
N GLU A 715 -23.80 -6.51 12.75
CA GLU A 715 -24.70 -5.53 12.11
C GLU A 715 -25.22 -4.46 13.08
N VAL A 716 -25.31 -4.80 14.36
CA VAL A 716 -25.80 -3.94 15.43
C VAL A 716 -24.83 -3.95 16.61
N THR A 717 -24.79 -2.84 17.34
CA THR A 717 -24.07 -2.76 18.62
C THR A 717 -24.96 -3.41 19.69
N GLY A 718 -24.42 -4.31 20.49
CA GLY A 718 -25.26 -4.97 21.50
C GLY A 718 -24.59 -6.13 22.20
N THR A 719 -25.35 -6.78 23.07
CA THR A 719 -24.89 -7.96 23.81
C THR A 719 -25.14 -9.22 22.99
N VAL A 720 -24.08 -10.02 22.81
CA VAL A 720 -24.15 -11.27 22.07
C VAL A 720 -24.67 -12.40 22.96
N ALA A 721 -25.66 -13.13 22.46
CA ALA A 721 -26.17 -14.36 23.03
C ALA A 721 -26.23 -15.48 21.98
N PHE A 722 -25.98 -16.73 22.37
CA PHE A 722 -26.17 -17.86 21.46
C PHE A 722 -27.58 -18.46 21.59
N GLY A 723 -28.33 -18.43 20.50
CA GLY A 723 -29.68 -19.00 20.43
C GLY A 723 -29.68 -20.52 20.21
N LYS A 724 -30.89 -21.09 20.17
CA LYS A 724 -31.11 -22.52 19.89
C LYS A 724 -30.53 -22.91 18.52
N GLU A 725 -29.73 -23.97 18.49
CA GLU A 725 -29.04 -24.41 17.27
C GLU A 725 -29.99 -24.97 16.20
N THR A 726 -29.70 -24.64 14.94
CA THR A 726 -30.38 -25.19 13.75
C THR A 726 -29.49 -26.26 13.08
N LYS A 727 -30.06 -27.11 12.22
CA LYS A 727 -29.27 -28.07 11.43
C LYS A 727 -28.20 -27.35 10.60
N GLY A 728 -26.93 -27.54 10.96
CA GLY A 728 -25.76 -27.04 10.22
C GLY A 728 -25.33 -25.59 10.49
N LYS A 729 -26.15 -24.77 11.16
CA LYS A 729 -25.84 -23.37 11.49
C LYS A 729 -26.07 -23.08 12.98
N GLN A 730 -25.16 -22.30 13.56
CA GLN A 730 -25.28 -21.74 14.91
C GLN A 730 -26.03 -20.41 14.83
N ARG A 731 -27.02 -20.22 15.71
CA ARG A 731 -27.78 -18.98 15.81
C ARG A 731 -27.10 -18.06 16.80
N LEU A 732 -26.67 -16.89 16.34
CA LEU A 732 -26.19 -15.80 17.16
C LEU A 732 -27.32 -14.78 17.28
N ILE A 733 -27.58 -14.27 18.47
CA ILE A 733 -28.55 -13.21 18.73
C ILE A 733 -27.75 -12.04 19.29
N ILE A 734 -27.90 -10.86 18.70
CA ILE A 734 -27.33 -9.63 19.25
C ILE A 734 -28.50 -8.77 19.70
N THR A 735 -28.56 -8.50 21.00
CA THR A 735 -29.59 -7.64 21.60
C THR A 735 -29.06 -6.23 21.71
N ASP A 736 -29.68 -5.30 20.99
CA ASP A 736 -29.33 -3.87 21.01
C ASP A 736 -29.66 -3.24 22.38
N LEU A 737 -29.18 -2.03 22.62
CA LEU A 737 -29.46 -1.22 23.82
C LEU A 737 -30.97 -0.96 24.00
N ASP A 738 -31.72 -0.91 22.90
CA ASP A 738 -33.19 -0.75 22.90
C ASP A 738 -33.94 -2.08 23.13
N GLY A 739 -33.23 -3.19 23.38
CA GLY A 739 -33.82 -4.50 23.62
C GLY A 739 -34.30 -5.24 22.36
N LYS A 740 -33.97 -4.73 21.17
CA LYS A 740 -34.30 -5.39 19.89
C LYS A 740 -33.30 -6.50 19.59
N GLU A 741 -33.81 -7.72 19.38
CA GLU A 741 -33.00 -8.89 19.07
C GLU A 741 -32.78 -9.02 17.55
N CYS A 742 -31.53 -9.03 17.12
CA CYS A 742 -31.11 -9.31 15.75
C CYS A 742 -30.46 -10.69 15.66
N GLU A 743 -30.94 -11.52 14.74
CA GLU A 743 -30.50 -12.91 14.65
C GLU A 743 -29.64 -13.19 13.42
N PHE A 744 -28.53 -13.90 13.64
CA PHE A 744 -27.56 -14.26 12.61
C PHE A 744 -27.31 -15.77 12.60
N LEU A 745 -27.18 -16.33 11.39
CA LEU A 745 -26.95 -17.76 11.21
C LEU A 745 -25.52 -18.00 10.73
N ILE A 746 -24.65 -18.45 11.63
CA ILE A 746 -23.24 -18.71 11.36
C ILE A 746 -23.04 -20.20 11.04
N PRO A 747 -22.40 -20.55 9.91
CA PRO A 747 -22.04 -21.93 9.62
C PRO A 747 -21.18 -22.55 10.73
N LYS A 748 -21.48 -23.79 11.15
CA LYS A 748 -20.81 -24.42 12.32
C LYS A 748 -19.32 -24.72 12.11
N ASP A 749 -18.87 -24.75 10.86
CA ASP A 749 -17.49 -24.91 10.42
C ASP A 749 -16.65 -23.63 10.61
N LYS A 750 -17.29 -22.46 10.68
CA LYS A 750 -16.58 -21.19 10.87
C LYS A 750 -16.24 -20.92 12.33
N GLN A 751 -15.08 -20.34 12.55
CA GLN A 751 -14.60 -20.01 13.89
C GLN A 751 -15.20 -18.68 14.38
N VAL A 752 -16.03 -18.76 15.42
CA VAL A 752 -16.61 -17.59 16.07
C VAL A 752 -15.60 -17.00 17.07
N LEU A 753 -15.40 -15.68 17.00
CA LEU A 753 -14.47 -14.91 17.82
C LEU A 753 -15.12 -14.37 19.10
N VAL A 754 -16.45 -14.31 19.18
CA VAL A 754 -17.15 -13.70 20.32
C VAL A 754 -17.68 -14.76 21.29
N HIS A 755 -17.80 -14.39 22.56
CA HIS A 755 -18.33 -15.23 23.63
C HIS A 755 -19.73 -14.78 24.08
N ASP A 756 -20.44 -15.65 24.77
CA ASP A 756 -21.77 -15.37 25.31
C ASP A 756 -21.70 -14.25 26.37
N GLY A 757 -22.60 -13.28 26.30
CA GLY A 757 -22.61 -12.10 27.18
C GLY A 757 -21.60 -11.00 26.82
N GLN A 758 -20.84 -11.15 25.72
CA GLN A 758 -19.92 -10.12 25.26
C GLN A 758 -20.67 -8.98 24.55
N VAL A 759 -20.33 -7.74 24.87
CA VAL A 759 -20.79 -6.57 24.11
C VAL A 759 -19.89 -6.39 22.89
N VAL A 760 -20.52 -6.28 21.72
CA VAL A 760 -19.85 -6.02 20.43
C VAL A 760 -20.35 -4.70 19.84
N ASN A 761 -19.47 -4.00 19.14
CA ASN A 761 -19.84 -2.79 18.41
C ASN A 761 -20.22 -3.13 16.97
N LYS A 762 -21.14 -2.34 16.38
CA LYS A 762 -21.46 -2.43 14.96
C LYS A 762 -20.18 -2.33 14.11
N GLY A 763 -20.01 -3.29 13.21
CA GLY A 763 -18.85 -3.44 12.33
C GLY A 763 -17.66 -4.18 12.94
N GLU A 764 -17.76 -4.69 14.17
CA GLU A 764 -16.73 -5.53 14.77
C GLU A 764 -16.74 -6.95 14.19
N MET A 765 -15.57 -7.57 14.01
CA MET A 765 -15.48 -8.94 13.47
C MET A 765 -15.96 -9.98 14.48
N ILE A 766 -17.03 -10.70 14.12
CA ILE A 766 -17.62 -11.78 14.91
C ILE A 766 -17.03 -13.14 14.54
N VAL A 767 -16.76 -13.35 13.25
CA VAL A 767 -16.27 -14.62 12.70
C VAL A 767 -14.92 -14.37 12.06
N ASP A 768 -13.96 -15.27 12.30
CA ASP A 768 -12.62 -15.17 11.71
C ASP A 768 -12.69 -15.27 10.18
N GLY A 769 -11.82 -14.54 9.51
CA GLY A 769 -11.77 -14.46 8.04
C GLY A 769 -11.66 -13.02 7.51
N PRO A 770 -11.30 -12.85 6.22
CA PRO A 770 -11.30 -11.55 5.56
C PRO A 770 -12.71 -10.94 5.52
N ALA A 771 -12.82 -9.67 5.87
CA ALA A 771 -14.07 -8.94 5.80
C ALA A 771 -14.58 -8.81 4.34
N ASP A 772 -15.90 -8.88 4.16
CA ASP A 772 -16.51 -8.62 2.85
C ASP A 772 -16.60 -7.10 2.61
N PRO A 773 -16.04 -6.57 1.50
CA PRO A 773 -16.18 -5.16 1.14
C PRO A 773 -17.63 -4.67 1.08
N GLN A 774 -18.59 -5.52 0.71
CA GLN A 774 -20.01 -5.14 0.64
C GLN A 774 -20.60 -4.92 2.04
N ASP A 775 -20.22 -5.75 3.01
CA ASP A 775 -20.64 -5.58 4.40
C ASP A 775 -19.99 -4.35 5.04
N ILE A 776 -18.73 -4.05 4.71
CA ILE A 776 -18.05 -2.82 5.16
C ILE A 776 -18.82 -1.59 4.69
N LEU A 777 -19.23 -1.55 3.41
CA LEU A 777 -20.00 -0.43 2.87
C LEU A 777 -21.33 -0.24 3.62
N ARG A 778 -22.07 -1.33 3.81
CA ARG A 778 -23.40 -1.32 4.43
C ARG A 778 -23.35 -0.93 5.91
N LEU A 779 -22.31 -1.36 6.63
CA LEU A 779 -22.24 -1.21 8.09
C LEU A 779 -21.44 0.01 8.55
N LEU A 780 -20.29 0.26 7.90
CA LEU A 780 -19.32 1.29 8.31
C LEU A 780 -19.28 2.49 7.34
N GLY A 781 -19.91 2.37 6.17
CA GLY A 781 -20.02 3.45 5.19
C GLY A 781 -18.85 3.55 4.20
N ILE A 782 -18.92 4.57 3.35
CA ILE A 782 -18.02 4.76 2.20
C ILE A 782 -16.58 5.03 2.64
N GLU A 783 -16.38 5.84 3.69
CA GLU A 783 -15.03 6.21 4.14
C GLU A 783 -14.26 4.99 4.68
N ALA A 784 -14.93 4.13 5.45
CA ALA A 784 -14.33 2.91 5.97
C ALA A 784 -14.02 1.91 4.86
N LEU A 785 -14.92 1.76 3.88
CA LEU A 785 -14.68 0.93 2.70
C LEU A 785 -13.45 1.41 1.91
N ALA A 786 -13.40 2.71 1.61
CA ALA A 786 -12.31 3.26 0.82
C ALA A 786 -10.97 3.10 1.53
N ARG A 787 -10.92 3.36 2.84
CA ARG A 787 -9.72 3.10 3.65
C ARG A 787 -9.30 1.63 3.58
N TYR A 788 -10.26 0.70 3.75
CA TYR A 788 -9.97 -0.74 3.65
C TYR A 788 -9.39 -1.15 2.29
N ILE A 789 -9.99 -0.71 1.18
CA ILE A 789 -9.50 -1.05 -0.16
C ILE A 789 -8.14 -0.40 -0.43
N VAL A 790 -7.96 0.86 -0.05
CA VAL A 790 -6.69 1.59 -0.22
C VAL A 790 -5.59 0.88 0.55
N ASP A 791 -5.79 0.57 1.83
CA ASP A 791 -4.78 -0.06 2.67
C ASP A 791 -4.43 -1.48 2.17
N GLU A 792 -5.43 -2.33 1.87
CA GLU A 792 -5.18 -3.69 1.37
C GLU A 792 -4.47 -3.72 0.02
N VAL A 793 -4.82 -2.82 -0.90
CA VAL A 793 -4.13 -2.72 -2.20
C VAL A 793 -2.73 -2.17 -2.01
N GLN A 794 -2.56 -1.11 -1.22
CA GLN A 794 -1.26 -0.52 -0.94
C GLN A 794 -0.32 -1.51 -0.28
N ASP A 795 -0.78 -2.34 0.65
CA ASP A 795 0.06 -3.34 1.31
C ASP A 795 0.68 -4.32 0.33
N VAL A 796 -0.06 -4.70 -0.72
CA VAL A 796 0.49 -5.54 -1.79
C VAL A 796 1.63 -4.84 -2.54
N TYR A 797 1.46 -3.56 -2.88
CA TYR A 797 2.49 -2.78 -3.58
C TYR A 797 3.68 -2.44 -2.67
N ARG A 798 3.43 -2.08 -1.41
CA ARG A 798 4.43 -1.76 -0.38
C ARG A 798 5.31 -2.96 -0.03
N LEU A 799 4.72 -4.15 0.09
CA LEU A 799 5.47 -5.40 0.28
C LEU A 799 6.50 -5.64 -0.82
N GLN A 800 6.29 -5.07 -2.01
CA GLN A 800 7.20 -5.14 -3.15
C GLN A 800 8.09 -3.91 -3.33
N GLY A 801 8.01 -2.95 -2.38
CA GLY A 801 8.76 -1.69 -2.42
C GLY A 801 8.32 -0.75 -3.54
N VAL A 802 7.09 -0.89 -4.05
CA VAL A 802 6.49 0.03 -5.02
C VAL A 802 5.62 1.03 -4.27
N LYS A 803 5.87 2.32 -4.50
CA LYS A 803 5.07 3.40 -3.92
C LYS A 803 4.04 3.90 -4.94
N ILE A 804 2.80 3.99 -4.51
CA ILE A 804 1.70 4.58 -5.27
C ILE A 804 1.01 5.57 -4.35
N ASN A 805 0.56 6.72 -4.86
CA ASN A 805 -0.22 7.66 -4.05
C ASN A 805 -1.68 7.17 -3.90
N ASP A 806 -2.22 7.26 -2.68
CA ASP A 806 -3.60 6.86 -2.32
C ASP A 806 -4.66 7.44 -3.28
N LYS A 807 -4.44 8.65 -3.83
CA LYS A 807 -5.40 9.33 -4.72
C LYS A 807 -5.78 8.50 -5.95
N HIS A 808 -4.85 7.70 -6.48
CA HIS A 808 -5.11 6.87 -7.66
C HIS A 808 -6.08 5.74 -7.35
N ILE A 809 -5.92 5.10 -6.19
CA ILE A 809 -6.82 4.03 -5.74
C ILE A 809 -8.18 4.61 -5.36
N GLU A 810 -8.23 5.78 -4.71
CA GLU A 810 -9.46 6.52 -4.41
C GLU A 810 -10.29 6.82 -5.68
N VAL A 811 -9.63 7.14 -6.80
CA VAL A 811 -10.28 7.34 -8.10
C VAL A 811 -10.94 6.04 -8.60
N ILE A 812 -10.30 4.88 -8.43
CA ILE A 812 -10.90 3.59 -8.78
C ILE A 812 -12.11 3.30 -7.89
N VAL A 813 -11.97 3.47 -6.57
CA VAL A 813 -13.06 3.22 -5.60
C VAL A 813 -14.27 4.13 -5.88
N ARG A 814 -14.05 5.39 -6.27
CA ARG A 814 -15.12 6.29 -6.71
C ARG A 814 -15.92 5.69 -7.87
N GLN A 815 -15.26 5.07 -8.85
CA GLN A 815 -15.96 4.43 -9.97
C GLN A 815 -16.65 3.13 -9.60
N MET A 816 -16.11 2.38 -8.64
CA MET A 816 -16.79 1.19 -8.09
C MET A 816 -18.12 1.54 -7.38
N LEU A 817 -18.24 2.77 -6.87
CA LEU A 817 -19.42 3.34 -6.21
C LEU A 817 -20.26 4.25 -7.13
N ARG A 818 -20.13 4.11 -8.45
CA ARG A 818 -20.83 4.95 -9.45
C ARG A 818 -22.34 4.71 -9.47
N ARG A 819 -22.81 3.52 -9.08
CA ARG A 819 -24.23 3.13 -9.08
C ARG A 819 -24.82 3.14 -7.67
N VAL A 820 -26.08 3.53 -7.59
CA VAL A 820 -26.88 3.53 -6.36
C VAL A 820 -28.16 2.73 -6.60
N GLN A 821 -28.69 2.14 -5.53
CA GLN A 821 -29.96 1.44 -5.55
C GLN A 821 -31.03 2.31 -4.90
N VAL A 822 -32.14 2.53 -5.59
CA VAL A 822 -33.26 3.32 -5.06
C VAL A 822 -33.97 2.53 -3.97
N VAL A 823 -34.12 3.12 -2.78
CA VAL A 823 -34.82 2.52 -1.64
C VAL A 823 -36.29 2.93 -1.67
N ASP A 824 -36.53 4.23 -1.75
CA ASP A 824 -37.84 4.83 -1.93
C ASP A 824 -37.78 5.78 -3.12
N ALA A 825 -38.73 5.64 -4.04
CA ALA A 825 -38.81 6.45 -5.24
C ALA A 825 -39.32 7.88 -4.96
N GLY A 826 -40.02 8.10 -3.84
CA GLY A 826 -40.67 9.38 -3.58
C GLY A 826 -41.60 9.78 -4.75
N ASP A 827 -41.46 11.00 -5.25
CA ASP A 827 -42.20 11.52 -6.40
C ASP A 827 -41.39 11.48 -7.73
N THR A 828 -40.26 10.76 -7.75
CA THR A 828 -39.43 10.59 -8.95
C THR A 828 -40.01 9.51 -9.89
N SER A 829 -39.48 9.40 -11.11
CA SER A 829 -39.89 8.36 -12.06
C SER A 829 -39.28 6.97 -11.79
N TYR A 830 -38.50 6.80 -10.73
CA TYR A 830 -37.75 5.57 -10.47
C TYR A 830 -38.59 4.49 -9.80
N ILE A 831 -38.12 3.24 -9.91
CA ILE A 831 -38.74 2.10 -9.25
C ILE A 831 -37.92 1.70 -8.01
N PRO A 832 -38.55 1.39 -6.87
CA PRO A 832 -37.84 0.85 -5.71
C PRO A 832 -37.06 -0.41 -6.07
N GLY A 833 -35.78 -0.44 -5.71
CA GLY A 833 -34.83 -1.51 -6.02
C GLY A 833 -34.08 -1.36 -7.34
N GLU A 834 -34.42 -0.38 -8.17
CA GLU A 834 -33.73 -0.09 -9.44
C GLU A 834 -32.29 0.43 -9.20
N GLN A 835 -31.35 0.01 -10.05
CA GLN A 835 -29.95 0.46 -9.99
C GLN A 835 -29.69 1.52 -11.05
N VAL A 836 -29.48 2.75 -10.59
CA VAL A 836 -29.31 3.92 -11.44
C VAL A 836 -27.94 4.57 -11.21
N GLU A 837 -27.49 5.35 -12.19
CA GLU A 837 -26.25 6.10 -12.04
C GLU A 837 -26.44 7.18 -10.98
N ARG A 838 -25.47 7.31 -10.06
CA ARG A 838 -25.54 8.27 -8.96
C ARG A 838 -25.73 9.70 -9.45
N SER A 839 -25.08 10.08 -10.55
CA SER A 839 -25.18 11.43 -11.09
C SER A 839 -26.59 11.71 -11.65
N GLU A 840 -27.18 10.76 -12.37
CA GLU A 840 -28.55 10.90 -12.91
C GLU A 840 -29.59 10.99 -11.80
N LEU A 841 -29.49 10.14 -10.77
CA LEU A 841 -30.41 10.18 -9.63
C LEU A 841 -30.34 11.52 -8.90
N LEU A 842 -29.13 12.07 -8.73
CA LEU A 842 -28.96 13.35 -8.06
C LEU A 842 -29.50 14.50 -8.91
N ASP A 843 -29.31 14.48 -10.23
CA ASP A 843 -29.86 15.48 -11.14
C ASP A 843 -31.41 15.45 -11.14
N GLU A 844 -32.01 14.25 -11.11
CA GLU A 844 -33.46 14.09 -11.01
C GLU A 844 -34.00 14.53 -9.64
N ASN A 845 -33.28 14.22 -8.55
CA ASN A 845 -33.63 14.70 -7.23
C ASN A 845 -33.57 16.23 -7.14
N ASP A 846 -32.55 16.87 -7.73
CA ASP A 846 -32.44 18.33 -7.76
C ASP A 846 -33.62 18.97 -8.52
N ARG A 847 -34.08 18.35 -9.61
CA ARG A 847 -35.29 18.77 -10.36
C ARG A 847 -36.55 18.67 -9.50
N VAL A 848 -36.75 17.53 -8.84
CA VAL A 848 -37.93 17.26 -7.99
C VAL A 848 -37.94 18.14 -6.76
N ILE A 849 -36.78 18.43 -6.16
CA ILE A 849 -36.62 19.40 -5.06
C ILE A 849 -36.97 20.81 -5.56
N GLY A 850 -36.54 21.21 -6.75
CA GLY A 850 -36.92 22.47 -7.38
C GLY A 850 -38.43 22.62 -7.59
N GLU A 851 -39.14 21.51 -7.76
CA GLU A 851 -40.61 21.43 -7.84
C GLU A 851 -41.30 21.31 -6.46
N ASN A 852 -40.55 21.39 -5.35
CA ASN A 852 -41.01 21.17 -3.96
C ASN A 852 -41.65 19.80 -3.71
N LYS A 853 -41.17 18.75 -4.39
CA LYS A 853 -41.63 17.37 -4.26
C LYS A 853 -40.65 16.51 -3.45
N ILE A 854 -41.04 15.28 -3.12
CA ILE A 854 -40.23 14.38 -2.29
C ILE A 854 -39.17 13.69 -3.17
N PRO A 855 -37.86 13.88 -2.89
CA PRO A 855 -36.79 13.23 -3.65
C PRO A 855 -36.70 11.73 -3.35
N ALA A 856 -36.10 10.98 -4.27
CA ALA A 856 -35.81 9.56 -4.07
C ALA A 856 -34.69 9.36 -3.04
N THR A 857 -34.87 8.37 -2.17
CA THR A 857 -33.83 7.90 -1.25
C THR A 857 -33.09 6.71 -1.85
N TYR A 858 -31.81 6.56 -1.53
CA TYR A 858 -30.96 5.57 -2.17
C TYR A 858 -29.88 5.02 -1.23
N ASP A 859 -29.45 3.80 -1.51
CA ASP A 859 -28.29 3.16 -0.89
C ASP A 859 -27.17 2.99 -1.91
N ASN A 860 -25.92 3.12 -1.46
CA ASN A 860 -24.76 2.96 -2.34
C ASN A 860 -24.49 1.46 -2.58
N VAL A 861 -24.22 1.09 -3.83
CA VAL A 861 -23.90 -0.29 -4.20
C VAL A 861 -22.46 -0.37 -4.66
N LEU A 862 -21.70 -1.32 -4.10
CA LEU A 862 -20.35 -1.60 -4.56
C LEU A 862 -20.40 -2.58 -5.74
N LEU A 863 -19.94 -2.13 -6.91
CA LEU A 863 -19.79 -2.97 -8.10
C LEU A 863 -18.31 -3.20 -8.39
N GLY A 864 -17.96 -4.44 -8.73
CA GLY A 864 -16.64 -4.77 -9.25
C GLY A 864 -16.39 -4.09 -10.60
N ILE A 865 -15.12 -3.79 -10.90
CA ILE A 865 -14.72 -3.04 -12.10
C ILE A 865 -15.29 -3.63 -13.41
N THR A 866 -15.36 -4.96 -13.56
CA THR A 866 -15.92 -5.57 -14.79
C THR A 866 -17.42 -5.34 -14.93
N LYS A 867 -18.17 -5.34 -13.82
CA LYS A 867 -19.61 -5.05 -13.86
C LYS A 867 -19.85 -3.55 -14.06
N ALA A 868 -19.06 -2.71 -13.40
CA ALA A 868 -19.14 -1.26 -13.52
C ALA A 868 -18.90 -0.79 -14.96
N SER A 869 -17.93 -1.37 -15.70
CA SER A 869 -17.66 -0.99 -17.10
C SER A 869 -18.76 -1.41 -18.09
N LEU A 870 -19.41 -2.55 -17.85
CA LEU A 870 -20.53 -3.02 -18.68
C LEU A 870 -21.81 -2.19 -18.48
N SER A 871 -21.97 -1.59 -17.30
CA SER A 871 -23.11 -0.74 -16.93
C SER A 871 -22.84 0.75 -17.17
N THR A 872 -22.00 1.09 -18.14
CA THR A 872 -21.78 2.47 -18.57
C THR A 872 -22.94 2.96 -19.44
N ASP A 873 -23.25 4.25 -19.37
CA ASP A 873 -24.39 4.83 -20.12
C ASP A 873 -24.16 4.84 -21.64
N SER A 874 -22.89 4.98 -22.02
CA SER A 874 -22.45 4.92 -23.41
C SER A 874 -22.43 3.48 -23.91
N PHE A 875 -23.41 3.15 -24.75
CA PHE A 875 -23.48 1.83 -25.36
C PHE A 875 -22.33 1.63 -26.38
N ILE A 876 -21.78 2.70 -26.96
CA ILE A 876 -20.62 2.62 -27.88
C ILE A 876 -19.38 2.19 -27.12
N SER A 877 -19.13 2.80 -25.96
CA SER A 877 -18.02 2.44 -25.07
C SER A 877 -18.18 1.02 -24.54
N ALA A 878 -19.37 0.68 -24.01
CA ALA A 878 -19.67 -0.66 -23.50
C ALA A 878 -19.50 -1.75 -24.58
N ALA A 879 -19.99 -1.51 -25.80
CA ALA A 879 -19.91 -2.46 -26.91
C ALA A 879 -18.48 -2.76 -27.36
N SER A 880 -17.54 -1.82 -27.15
CA SER A 880 -16.13 -1.99 -27.49
C SER A 880 -15.34 -2.80 -26.44
N PHE A 881 -15.91 -3.05 -25.25
CA PHE A 881 -15.25 -3.78 -24.18
C PHE A 881 -15.41 -5.30 -24.34
N GLN A 882 -16.61 -5.82 -24.03
CA GLN A 882 -16.97 -7.24 -24.05
C GLN A 882 -18.47 -7.39 -24.29
N GLU A 883 -18.89 -8.59 -24.73
CA GLU A 883 -20.31 -8.93 -24.92
C GLU A 883 -21.07 -7.98 -25.87
N THR A 884 -20.40 -7.54 -26.95
CA THR A 884 -20.90 -6.57 -27.94
C THR A 884 -22.34 -6.87 -28.39
N THR A 885 -22.66 -8.13 -28.69
CA THR A 885 -24.00 -8.54 -29.12
C THR A 885 -25.07 -8.25 -28.06
N ARG A 886 -24.79 -8.54 -26.79
CA ARG A 886 -25.74 -8.28 -25.68
C ARG A 886 -25.99 -6.79 -25.53
N VAL A 887 -24.91 -6.00 -25.47
CA VAL A 887 -24.97 -4.53 -25.29
C VAL A 887 -25.75 -3.87 -26.42
N LEU A 888 -25.45 -4.21 -27.69
CA LEU A 888 -26.14 -3.61 -28.84
C LEU A 888 -27.61 -4.02 -28.92
N THR A 889 -27.95 -5.25 -28.53
CA THR A 889 -29.35 -5.72 -28.52
C THR A 889 -30.16 -4.95 -27.47
N GLU A 890 -29.62 -4.78 -26.27
CA GLU A 890 -30.26 -4.01 -25.20
C GLU A 890 -30.43 -2.54 -25.58
N ALA A 891 -29.38 -1.92 -26.13
CA ALA A 891 -29.43 -0.53 -26.60
C ALA A 891 -30.45 -0.34 -27.73
N ALA A 892 -30.58 -1.30 -28.65
CA ALA A 892 -31.57 -1.26 -29.72
C ALA A 892 -33.01 -1.41 -29.20
N ILE A 893 -33.25 -2.31 -28.25
CA ILE A 893 -34.57 -2.49 -27.63
C ILE A 893 -35.00 -1.22 -26.87
N MET A 894 -34.08 -0.60 -26.13
CA MET A 894 -34.35 0.61 -25.36
C MET A 894 -34.35 1.89 -26.21
N GLY A 895 -33.93 1.83 -27.47
CA GLY A 895 -33.76 3.02 -28.33
C GLY A 895 -32.77 4.03 -27.76
N LYS A 896 -31.69 3.56 -27.10
CA LYS A 896 -30.70 4.41 -26.42
C LYS A 896 -30.03 5.38 -27.39
N LYS A 897 -29.78 6.60 -26.92
CA LYS A 897 -29.03 7.65 -27.63
C LYS A 897 -27.76 7.95 -26.87
N ASP A 898 -26.64 8.00 -27.57
CA ASP A 898 -25.33 8.27 -26.98
C ASP A 898 -25.00 9.77 -27.04
N GLY A 899 -24.57 10.33 -25.91
CA GLY A 899 -24.21 11.74 -25.78
C GLY A 899 -22.77 12.07 -26.15
N LEU A 900 -21.92 11.07 -26.45
CA LEU A 900 -20.50 11.21 -26.78
C LEU A 900 -19.71 12.02 -25.71
N ARG A 901 -20.00 11.77 -24.43
CA ARG A 901 -19.37 12.49 -23.31
C ARG A 901 -18.03 11.88 -22.89
N GLY A 902 -17.81 10.60 -23.18
CA GLY A 902 -16.61 9.85 -22.79
C GLY A 902 -15.47 9.97 -23.79
N LEU A 903 -14.29 9.50 -23.38
CA LEU A 903 -13.10 9.47 -24.24
C LEU A 903 -13.28 8.50 -25.41
N LYS A 904 -13.75 7.28 -25.11
CA LYS A 904 -13.73 6.14 -26.04
C LYS A 904 -14.70 6.30 -27.21
N GLU A 905 -15.90 6.85 -26.97
CA GLU A 905 -16.84 7.11 -28.07
C GLU A 905 -16.26 8.10 -29.07
N ASN A 906 -15.64 9.18 -28.58
CA ASN A 906 -15.06 10.20 -29.44
C ASN A 906 -13.89 9.64 -30.26
N VAL A 907 -13.05 8.78 -29.67
CA VAL A 907 -11.99 8.07 -30.41
C VAL A 907 -12.58 7.19 -31.51
N ILE A 908 -13.63 6.39 -31.22
CA ILE A 908 -14.25 5.47 -32.20
C ILE A 908 -14.90 6.24 -33.36
N VAL A 909 -15.53 7.37 -33.07
CA VAL A 909 -16.20 8.22 -34.09
C VAL A 909 -15.20 9.13 -34.82
N GLY A 910 -13.94 9.23 -34.36
CA GLY A 910 -12.91 10.08 -34.96
C GLY A 910 -13.05 11.56 -34.63
N ARG A 911 -13.57 11.89 -33.45
CA ARG A 911 -13.67 13.26 -32.91
C ARG A 911 -12.59 13.55 -31.87
N LEU A 912 -12.37 14.84 -31.59
CA LEU A 912 -11.52 15.27 -30.49
C LEU A 912 -12.08 14.75 -29.16
N ILE A 913 -11.20 14.17 -28.33
CA ILE A 913 -11.57 13.65 -27.03
C ILE A 913 -11.94 14.77 -26.05
N PRO A 914 -12.90 14.58 -25.13
CA PRO A 914 -13.31 15.59 -24.13
C PRO A 914 -12.34 15.72 -22.95
N ALA A 915 -11.04 15.70 -23.24
CA ALA A 915 -9.95 15.91 -22.28
C ALA A 915 -8.82 16.72 -22.93
N GLY A 916 -7.94 17.28 -22.10
CA GLY A 916 -6.80 18.09 -22.52
C GLY A 916 -7.21 19.22 -23.46
N THR A 917 -6.54 19.29 -24.61
CA THR A 917 -6.80 20.26 -25.68
C THR A 917 -8.22 20.16 -26.25
N GLY A 918 -8.80 18.95 -26.28
CA GLY A 918 -10.15 18.74 -26.78
C GLY A 918 -11.25 19.20 -25.82
N LEU A 919 -11.02 19.25 -24.51
CA LEU A 919 -12.00 19.83 -23.58
C LEU A 919 -12.25 21.32 -23.87
N ALA A 920 -11.19 22.08 -24.19
CA ALA A 920 -11.31 23.48 -24.58
C ALA A 920 -12.18 23.65 -25.83
N TYR A 921 -12.01 22.75 -26.82
CA TYR A 921 -12.84 22.72 -28.03
C TYR A 921 -14.31 22.44 -27.70
N HIS A 922 -14.59 21.43 -26.86
CA HIS A 922 -15.96 21.07 -26.48
C HIS A 922 -16.65 22.16 -25.64
N ARG A 923 -15.92 22.85 -24.75
CA ARG A 923 -16.46 24.01 -24.02
C ARG A 923 -16.80 25.16 -24.95
N ALA A 924 -15.86 25.57 -25.80
CA ALA A 924 -16.10 26.66 -26.76
C ALA A 924 -17.27 26.34 -27.70
N ARG A 925 -17.41 25.08 -28.11
CA ARG A 925 -18.54 24.62 -28.89
C ARG A 925 -19.86 24.70 -28.12
N LYS A 926 -19.90 24.24 -26.87
CA LYS A 926 -21.10 24.28 -26.03
C LYS A 926 -21.52 25.73 -25.72
N GLU A 927 -20.56 26.61 -25.46
CA GLU A 927 -20.79 28.05 -25.29
C GLU A 927 -21.37 28.67 -26.57
N LYS A 928 -20.88 28.27 -27.74
CA LYS A 928 -21.43 28.72 -29.01
C LYS A 928 -22.86 28.20 -29.25
N GLU A 929 -23.13 26.93 -28.99
CA GLU A 929 -24.46 26.32 -29.16
C GLU A 929 -25.47 26.94 -28.17
N THR A 930 -25.06 27.22 -26.93
CA THR A 930 -25.91 27.91 -25.94
C THR A 930 -26.18 29.35 -26.34
N TRP A 931 -25.17 30.09 -26.79
CA TRP A 931 -25.35 31.43 -27.36
C TRP A 931 -26.33 31.43 -28.54
N GLU A 932 -26.16 30.53 -29.52
CA GLU A 932 -27.05 30.40 -30.67
C GLU A 932 -28.49 30.02 -30.26
N ALA A 933 -28.65 29.21 -29.20
CA ALA A 933 -29.95 28.85 -28.65
C ALA A 933 -30.63 30.01 -27.90
N GLU A 934 -29.87 30.78 -27.11
CA GLU A 934 -30.32 32.00 -26.45
C GLU A 934 -30.71 33.06 -27.48
N GLU A 935 -29.93 33.22 -28.54
CA GLU A 935 -30.25 34.12 -29.66
C GLU A 935 -31.53 33.67 -30.38
N ARG A 936 -31.68 32.38 -30.67
CA ARG A 936 -32.90 31.84 -31.29
C ARG A 936 -34.13 31.99 -30.39
N THR A 937 -34.00 31.77 -29.09
CA THR A 937 -35.11 31.96 -28.14
C THR A 937 -35.46 33.44 -27.97
N ALA A 938 -34.47 34.33 -27.95
CA ALA A 938 -34.69 35.78 -27.95
C ALA A 938 -35.38 36.24 -29.24
N LEU A 939 -35.00 35.70 -30.41
CA LEU A 939 -35.67 35.98 -31.69
C LEU A 939 -37.14 35.50 -31.69
N LEU A 940 -37.40 34.28 -31.20
CA LEU A 940 -38.77 33.75 -31.08
C LEU A 940 -39.63 34.56 -30.09
N GLN A 941 -39.03 35.03 -28.99
CA GLN A 941 -39.70 35.92 -28.05
C GLN A 941 -39.99 37.29 -28.67
N ALA A 942 -39.06 37.82 -29.47
CA ALA A 942 -39.26 39.07 -30.21
C ALA A 942 -40.34 38.93 -31.29
N GLU A 943 -40.39 37.82 -32.02
CA GLU A 943 -41.45 37.51 -32.99
C GLU A 943 -42.82 37.41 -32.31
N HIS A 944 -42.91 36.77 -31.15
CA HIS A 944 -44.14 36.73 -30.35
C HIS A 944 -44.57 38.13 -29.88
N PHE A 945 -43.62 38.98 -29.48
CA PHE A 945 -43.91 40.36 -29.07
C PHE A 945 -44.38 41.25 -30.23
N THR A 946 -43.94 40.96 -31.47
CA THR A 946 -44.42 41.67 -32.68
C THR A 946 -45.77 41.16 -33.18
N ALA A 947 -46.12 39.89 -32.94
CA ALA A 947 -47.41 39.32 -33.31
C ALA A 947 -48.57 39.81 -32.42
N ASP A 948 -48.30 40.13 -31.15
CA ASP A 948 -49.29 40.72 -30.23
C ASP A 948 -49.47 42.25 -30.43
N ALA A 949 -48.77 42.85 -31.39
CA ALA A 949 -48.77 44.29 -31.67
C ALA A 949 -49.45 44.69 -33.00
N GLU A 950 -50.38 43.88 -33.53
CA GLU A 950 -51.36 44.34 -34.52
C GLU A 950 -52.66 44.80 -33.81
N PRO A 951 -53.13 46.05 -33.99
CA PRO A 951 -54.34 46.51 -33.33
C PRO A 951 -55.60 46.09 -34.10
N GLU A 952 -56.51 45.39 -33.44
CA GLU A 952 -57.92 45.33 -33.86
C GLU A 952 -58.51 46.74 -33.83
N SER A 953 -58.65 47.36 -34.99
CA SER A 953 -59.67 48.40 -35.19
C SER A 953 -60.51 48.10 -36.42
N ALA A 954 -61.80 47.90 -36.11
CA ALA A 954 -62.99 48.09 -36.93
C ALA A 954 -63.60 46.85 -37.61
N GLU A 955 -64.66 46.33 -36.98
CA GLU A 955 -65.82 45.85 -37.74
C GLU A 955 -66.80 47.00 -38.04
N VAL A 956 -67.45 46.85 -39.19
CA VAL A 956 -68.83 47.23 -39.56
C VAL A 956 -69.01 48.27 -40.69
N MET A 957 -69.59 47.72 -41.78
CA MET A 957 -70.55 48.24 -42.77
C MET A 957 -69.97 48.77 -44.10
N GLY A 958 -70.40 48.36 -45.30
CA GLY A 958 -71.52 47.51 -45.74
C GLY A 958 -71.68 47.69 -47.27
N THR A 959 -72.06 46.61 -47.97
CA THR A 959 -72.77 46.56 -49.28
C THR A 959 -72.22 47.32 -50.51
N THR A 960 -71.72 46.54 -51.50
CA THR A 960 -72.02 46.53 -52.98
C THR A 960 -71.92 47.82 -53.84
N PRO A 961 -71.93 47.74 -55.19
CA PRO A 961 -71.36 46.78 -56.15
C PRO A 961 -70.62 47.49 -57.33
N ASP A 962 -70.24 46.71 -58.35
CA ASP A 962 -70.09 47.09 -59.78
C ASP A 962 -68.80 47.75 -60.35
N ALA A 963 -68.26 46.98 -61.32
CA ALA A 963 -67.99 47.32 -62.73
C ALA A 963 -66.82 48.24 -63.17
N GLU A 964 -66.02 47.63 -64.07
CA GLU A 964 -65.42 48.13 -65.32
C GLU A 964 -64.50 49.38 -65.32
N ALA A 965 -63.20 49.13 -65.55
CA ALA A 965 -62.44 49.55 -66.74
C ALA A 965 -61.02 48.96 -66.71
#